data_AF-A0A941UY79-F1
#
_entry.id   AF-A0A941UY79-F1
#
_cell.length_a   1.000
_cell.length_b   1.000
_cell.length_c   1.000
_cell.angle_alpha   90.00
_cell.angle_beta   90.00
_cell.angle_gamma   90.00
#
_symmetry.space_group_name_H-M   'P 1'
#
loop_
_entity.id
_entity.type
_entity.pdbx_description
1 polymer ?
#
loop_
_entity_poly.entity_id
_entity_poly.type
_entity_poly.pdbx_seq_one_letter_code
_entity_poly.pdbx_strand_id
1 'polypeptide(L)'
;MSDQLYEYEETRELVALVTDATERVRSKGEAAFDDFRGAGSRWRQEETYIFVLDPEGNMLLHPDPALEGSNVVGLKDVNGKPIIRGLIDAAMALPGKPEGWYHYQWPVPGGLLPRWKSSYVRLVTSPSGHRYVVGSGLYNDRMERAFVVNATQDAVGQIEKLGTAAFPLFHDPTGPFIAKDAYIFVFDTQGVDLVNPGFPNLEGRNLMDVEDAQGKQLIRDMFEVVQTSGSGWVDYMWPKPGESVSTQKSAYVSRARIGDQWVLVGCGVYLADAPKAAQVGKKMTAPELMALVREAAAVLEKHGEQAYPEFRNLGSRWFRDETYFFVWAPDGTRVFHAANPDGEGKNMRDMKDVVGRPIGRMILDAAASPSGEGWIHYMYPEPRDIFPMWKSTFVKRVTFPSGKAHIIGCGIYNMQLDKAFIEDVVGRAAALVAERGRDAFGQLRDRTGPFVFMDTYVFVISPEGTELVNPAFPSFEGRSLIDMKDLAGKSAIRNEIDAALREGSAWVNMSWYKPGQNTPAIKQTFVRKARFGEDTYIVLSVTFGSIKCRVRFPDQVVQCFAAHAGAAHGDPYRSPDACGSPSGQRYRLTQTLHHATCDLARRRCMVDLAQHDDELVAAQTGDHIRLAQQSLHPLRRRHQNRVARRMSVTIVDRLEIVQIDGQNSHLLP
;
A
#
# COMPACT_ATOMS: atom_id res chain seq x y z
N MET A 1 -12.23 10.56 -38.72
CA MET A 1 -12.66 10.56 -37.31
C MET A 1 -11.63 9.81 -36.47
N SER A 2 -10.39 10.30 -36.35
CA SER A 2 -9.29 9.61 -35.66
C SER A 2 -8.58 10.45 -34.59
N ASP A 3 -9.20 11.53 -34.14
CA ASP A 3 -8.80 12.26 -32.92
C ASP A 3 -9.63 11.68 -31.77
N GLN A 4 -9.16 10.96 -30.76
CA GLN A 4 -7.83 10.57 -30.30
C GLN A 4 -8.03 9.18 -29.66
N LEU A 5 -7.41 8.11 -30.19
CA LEU A 5 -7.58 6.75 -29.63
C LEU A 5 -7.04 6.65 -28.18
N TYR A 6 -5.98 7.41 -27.89
CA TYR A 6 -5.32 7.45 -26.58
C TYR A 6 -5.62 8.78 -25.90
N GLU A 7 -5.88 8.73 -24.60
CA GLU A 7 -6.28 9.88 -23.78
C GLU A 7 -5.06 10.74 -23.42
N TYR A 8 -3.94 10.10 -23.09
CA TYR A 8 -2.72 10.81 -22.66
C TYR A 8 -1.84 11.23 -23.83
N GLU A 9 -1.23 12.41 -23.70
CA GLU A 9 -0.37 13.00 -24.72
C GLU A 9 0.89 12.17 -24.94
N GLU A 10 1.53 11.73 -23.86
CA GLU A 10 2.75 10.95 -23.90
C GLU A 10 2.55 9.60 -24.61
N THR A 11 1.35 9.00 -24.47
CA THR A 11 0.97 7.79 -25.20
C THR A 11 0.86 8.05 -26.70
N ARG A 12 0.23 9.16 -27.11
CA ARG A 12 0.11 9.54 -28.52
C ARG A 12 1.48 9.83 -29.13
N GLU A 13 2.34 10.54 -28.41
CA GLU A 13 3.71 10.84 -28.82
C GLU A 13 4.56 9.59 -29.00
N LEU A 14 4.46 8.62 -28.08
CA LEU A 14 5.17 7.34 -28.21
C LEU A 14 4.72 6.56 -29.45
N VAL A 15 3.42 6.50 -29.72
CA VAL A 15 2.88 5.81 -30.90
C VAL A 15 3.37 6.48 -32.18
N ALA A 16 3.37 7.82 -32.22
CA ALA A 16 3.92 8.58 -33.34
C ALA A 16 5.44 8.30 -33.51
N LEU A 17 6.20 8.28 -32.42
CA LEU A 17 7.63 8.00 -32.42
C LEU A 17 7.94 6.61 -32.99
N VAL A 18 7.23 5.56 -32.55
CA VAL A 18 7.42 4.20 -33.06
C VAL A 18 6.98 4.10 -34.52
N THR A 19 5.90 4.77 -34.90
CA THR A 19 5.42 4.80 -36.29
C THR A 19 6.47 5.43 -37.20
N ASP A 20 7.02 6.59 -36.83
CA ASP A 20 8.08 7.25 -37.58
C ASP A 20 9.35 6.38 -37.67
N ALA A 21 9.74 5.71 -36.59
CA ALA A 21 10.87 4.79 -36.58
C ALA A 21 10.64 3.60 -37.52
N THR A 22 9.42 3.06 -37.52
CA THR A 22 8.99 1.95 -38.37
C THR A 22 9.08 2.33 -39.85
N GLU A 23 8.58 3.51 -40.24
CA GLU A 23 8.70 4.00 -41.62
C GLU A 23 10.16 4.27 -42.03
N ARG A 24 11.01 4.68 -41.08
CA ARG A 24 12.44 4.85 -41.33
C ARG A 24 13.14 3.52 -41.59
N VAL A 25 12.81 2.47 -40.84
CA VAL A 25 13.28 1.10 -41.11
C VAL A 25 12.71 0.57 -42.43
N ARG A 26 11.44 0.85 -42.75
CA ARG A 26 10.83 0.45 -44.03
C ARG A 26 11.54 1.06 -45.23
N SER A 27 12.01 2.30 -45.11
CA SER A 27 12.64 3.04 -46.21
C SER A 27 14.16 2.82 -46.30
N LYS A 28 14.87 2.77 -45.17
CA LYS A 28 16.33 2.68 -45.13
C LYS A 28 16.88 1.31 -44.73
N GLY A 29 16.02 0.39 -44.29
CA GLY A 29 16.46 -0.88 -43.70
C GLY A 29 17.31 -0.67 -42.44
N GLU A 30 18.33 -1.49 -42.30
CA GLU A 30 19.24 -1.60 -41.17
C GLU A 30 20.07 -0.31 -40.97
N ALA A 31 20.27 0.49 -42.01
CA ALA A 31 20.91 1.81 -41.91
C ALA A 31 20.12 2.81 -41.05
N ALA A 32 18.82 2.56 -40.80
CA ALA A 32 18.05 3.36 -39.86
C ALA A 32 18.49 3.18 -38.40
N PHE A 33 19.16 2.07 -38.04
CA PHE A 33 19.51 1.80 -36.65
C PHE A 33 20.50 2.82 -36.08
N ASP A 34 21.42 3.32 -36.92
CA ASP A 34 22.37 4.36 -36.52
C ASP A 34 21.67 5.69 -36.20
N ASP A 35 20.58 6.00 -36.89
CA ASP A 35 19.76 7.18 -36.62
C ASP A 35 19.18 7.14 -35.18
N PHE A 36 18.94 5.95 -34.64
CA PHE A 36 18.28 5.74 -33.34
C PHE A 36 19.25 5.73 -32.15
N ARG A 37 20.57 5.59 -32.38
CA ARG A 37 21.58 5.42 -31.30
C ARG A 37 21.89 6.71 -30.53
N GLY A 38 21.74 7.86 -31.17
CA GLY A 38 22.20 9.16 -30.66
C GLY A 38 21.50 9.56 -29.35
N ALA A 39 22.24 9.61 -28.24
CA ALA A 39 21.74 10.09 -26.96
C ALA A 39 21.34 11.58 -27.04
N GLY A 40 20.16 11.93 -26.53
CA GLY A 40 19.59 13.27 -26.62
C GLY A 40 18.90 13.57 -27.95
N SER A 41 18.90 12.63 -28.91
CA SER A 41 18.08 12.73 -30.12
C SER A 41 16.62 12.46 -29.81
N ARG A 42 15.71 12.78 -30.75
CA ARG A 42 14.28 12.44 -30.62
C ARG A 42 14.00 10.92 -30.49
N TRP A 43 14.95 10.06 -30.86
CA TRP A 43 14.81 8.60 -30.79
C TRP A 43 15.31 8.00 -29.47
N ARG A 44 16.03 8.79 -28.67
CA ARG A 44 16.62 8.38 -27.40
C ARG A 44 16.77 9.57 -26.46
N GLN A 45 15.77 9.73 -25.59
CA GLN A 45 15.74 10.72 -24.52
C GLN A 45 15.48 10.02 -23.19
N GLU A 46 16.47 10.06 -22.29
CA GLU A 46 16.34 9.52 -20.93
C GLU A 46 15.72 8.10 -20.88
N GLU A 47 14.46 8.00 -20.48
CA GLU A 47 13.70 6.77 -20.33
C GLU A 47 13.04 6.26 -21.64
N THR A 48 12.88 7.13 -22.64
CA THR A 48 12.20 6.86 -23.92
C THR A 48 13.23 6.62 -25.03
N TYR A 49 13.22 5.43 -25.60
CA TYR A 49 14.17 5.04 -26.65
C TYR A 49 13.59 4.01 -27.62
N ILE A 50 14.08 4.01 -28.86
CA ILE A 50 13.78 2.95 -29.83
C ILE A 50 14.61 1.70 -29.51
N PHE A 51 13.96 0.54 -29.54
CA PHE A 51 14.61 -0.77 -29.60
C PHE A 51 14.13 -1.52 -30.85
N VAL A 52 14.98 -2.43 -31.34
CA VAL A 52 14.68 -3.25 -32.52
C VAL A 52 15.00 -4.72 -32.23
N LEU A 53 14.02 -5.57 -32.49
CA LEU A 53 14.12 -7.03 -32.41
C LEU A 53 13.88 -7.63 -33.80
N ASP A 54 14.38 -8.82 -34.06
CA ASP A 54 13.83 -9.70 -35.10
C ASP A 54 12.77 -10.66 -34.51
N PRO A 55 11.97 -11.36 -35.36
CA PRO A 55 10.96 -12.31 -34.91
C PRO A 55 11.51 -13.49 -34.09
N GLU A 56 12.81 -13.78 -34.19
CA GLU A 56 13.49 -14.83 -33.44
C GLU A 56 13.93 -14.37 -32.03
N GLY A 57 13.80 -13.07 -31.74
CA GLY A 57 14.11 -12.47 -30.45
C GLY A 57 15.57 -12.05 -30.29
N ASN A 58 16.31 -11.88 -31.39
CA ASN A 58 17.62 -11.24 -31.35
C ASN A 58 17.44 -9.72 -31.21
N MET A 59 18.14 -9.13 -30.23
CA MET A 59 18.13 -7.69 -30.00
C MET A 59 19.14 -7.01 -30.91
N LEU A 60 18.67 -6.22 -31.87
CA LEU A 60 19.54 -5.55 -32.86
C LEU A 60 19.88 -4.11 -32.48
N LEU A 61 19.04 -3.49 -31.64
CA LEU A 61 19.26 -2.15 -31.12
C LEU A 61 18.65 -2.03 -29.72
N HIS A 62 19.45 -1.58 -28.75
CA HIS A 62 19.01 -1.25 -27.39
C HIS A 62 20.02 -0.32 -26.69
N PRO A 63 19.59 0.64 -25.85
CA PRO A 63 20.51 1.51 -25.10
C PRO A 63 21.49 0.79 -24.18
N ASP A 64 21.11 -0.40 -23.70
CA ASP A 64 21.98 -1.29 -22.95
C ASP A 64 22.80 -2.15 -23.93
N PRO A 65 24.12 -1.90 -24.05
CA PRO A 65 24.97 -2.62 -24.98
C PRO A 65 25.11 -4.11 -24.63
N ALA A 66 24.80 -4.54 -23.40
CA ALA A 66 24.84 -5.94 -23.02
C ALA A 66 23.72 -6.78 -23.67
N LEU A 67 22.65 -6.14 -24.15
CA LEU A 67 21.54 -6.83 -24.82
C LEU A 67 21.75 -6.94 -26.33
N GLU A 68 22.41 -5.95 -26.96
CA GLU A 68 22.60 -5.94 -28.41
C GLU A 68 23.42 -7.13 -28.92
N GLY A 69 22.99 -7.71 -30.04
CA GLY A 69 23.64 -8.86 -30.68
C GLY A 69 23.34 -10.21 -30.02
N SER A 70 22.56 -10.24 -28.94
CA SER A 70 22.21 -11.46 -28.22
C SER A 70 20.75 -11.88 -28.50
N ASN A 71 20.49 -13.20 -28.49
CA ASN A 71 19.13 -13.70 -28.44
C ASN A 71 18.58 -13.59 -27.01
N VAL A 72 17.56 -12.75 -26.84
CA VAL A 72 16.99 -12.42 -25.53
C VAL A 72 15.55 -12.92 -25.40
N VAL A 73 15.10 -13.84 -26.25
CA VAL A 73 13.72 -14.35 -26.28
C VAL A 73 13.26 -14.93 -24.92
N GLY A 74 14.20 -15.43 -24.12
CA GLY A 74 13.96 -15.99 -22.78
C GLY A 74 13.86 -14.95 -21.66
N LEU A 75 14.07 -13.67 -21.94
CA LEU A 75 14.08 -12.60 -20.95
C LEU A 75 12.69 -12.40 -20.32
N LYS A 76 12.67 -12.33 -18.98
CA LYS A 76 11.47 -12.21 -18.16
C LYS A 76 11.60 -11.04 -17.19
N ASP A 77 10.47 -10.46 -16.79
CA ASP A 77 10.44 -9.50 -15.69
C ASP A 77 10.59 -10.19 -14.32
N VAL A 78 10.58 -9.39 -13.25
CA VAL A 78 10.76 -9.88 -11.88
C VAL A 78 9.64 -10.81 -11.40
N ASN A 79 8.48 -10.82 -12.06
CA ASN A 79 7.37 -11.73 -11.77
C ASN A 79 7.32 -12.91 -12.74
N GLY A 80 8.32 -13.05 -13.62
CA GLY A 80 8.42 -14.13 -14.59
C GLY A 80 7.69 -13.89 -15.91
N LYS A 81 7.13 -12.69 -16.13
CA LYS A 81 6.41 -12.34 -17.37
C LYS A 81 7.38 -12.28 -18.56
N PRO A 82 7.15 -12.99 -19.67
CA PRO A 82 8.08 -13.03 -20.80
C PRO A 82 8.05 -11.71 -21.57
N ILE A 83 9.14 -10.96 -21.53
CA ILE A 83 9.20 -9.60 -22.10
C ILE A 83 9.25 -9.68 -23.62
N ILE A 84 10.27 -10.36 -24.15
CA ILE A 84 10.59 -10.34 -25.58
C ILE A 84 9.55 -11.13 -26.39
N ARG A 85 9.12 -12.30 -25.92
CA ARG A 85 8.03 -13.05 -26.57
C ARG A 85 6.74 -12.23 -26.61
N GLY A 86 6.35 -11.61 -25.50
CA GLY A 86 5.14 -10.81 -25.45
C GLY A 86 5.16 -9.60 -26.38
N LEU A 87 6.33 -8.95 -26.55
CA LEU A 87 6.51 -7.89 -27.54
C LEU A 87 6.39 -8.41 -28.98
N ILE A 88 6.99 -9.55 -29.29
CA ILE A 88 6.89 -10.16 -30.62
C ILE A 88 5.43 -10.55 -30.92
N ASP A 89 4.77 -11.22 -29.97
CA ASP A 89 3.38 -11.65 -30.09
C ASP A 89 2.44 -10.45 -30.25
N ALA A 90 2.64 -9.35 -29.52
CA ALA A 90 1.86 -8.13 -29.65
C ALA A 90 1.90 -7.55 -31.07
N ALA A 91 3.01 -7.72 -31.80
CA ALA A 91 3.16 -7.23 -33.18
C ALA A 91 2.75 -8.27 -34.24
N MET A 92 2.55 -9.54 -33.88
CA MET A 92 2.47 -10.64 -34.85
C MET A 92 1.26 -11.57 -34.69
N ALA A 93 0.62 -11.63 -33.52
CA ALA A 93 -0.42 -12.62 -33.23
C ALA A 93 -1.71 -12.43 -34.05
N LEU A 94 -1.97 -11.21 -34.54
CA LEU A 94 -3.16 -10.88 -35.32
C LEU A 94 -2.76 -10.54 -36.77
N PRO A 95 -3.02 -11.42 -37.76
CA PRO A 95 -2.59 -11.26 -39.16
C PRO A 95 -3.06 -10.00 -39.92
N GLY A 96 -3.85 -9.12 -39.30
CA GLY A 96 -4.27 -7.82 -39.85
C GLY A 96 -3.94 -6.61 -38.97
N LYS A 97 -3.25 -6.82 -37.85
CA LYS A 97 -2.87 -5.78 -36.88
C LYS A 97 -1.38 -5.97 -36.52
N PRO A 98 -0.45 -5.52 -37.39
CA PRO A 98 0.99 -5.73 -37.22
C PRO A 98 1.60 -4.80 -36.15
N GLU A 99 0.87 -4.58 -35.06
CA GLU A 99 1.17 -3.62 -34.03
C GLU A 99 0.41 -3.95 -32.74
N GLY A 100 0.98 -3.59 -31.60
CA GLY A 100 0.34 -3.85 -30.32
C GLY A 100 1.06 -3.26 -29.13
N TRP A 101 0.39 -3.32 -27.99
CA TRP A 101 0.95 -2.92 -26.70
C TRP A 101 1.28 -4.14 -25.87
N TYR A 102 2.36 -4.06 -25.11
CA TYR A 102 2.71 -5.05 -24.11
C TYR A 102 3.18 -4.38 -22.82
N HIS A 103 2.77 -4.95 -21.69
CA HIS A 103 2.95 -4.38 -20.36
C HIS A 103 3.72 -5.33 -19.46
N TYR A 104 4.86 -4.89 -18.94
CA TYR A 104 5.78 -5.69 -18.13
C TYR A 104 6.52 -4.80 -17.13
N GLN A 105 7.18 -5.39 -16.13
CA GLN A 105 8.02 -4.63 -15.22
C GLN A 105 9.47 -4.58 -15.72
N TRP A 106 10.09 -3.40 -15.70
CA TRP A 106 11.45 -3.19 -16.20
C TRP A 106 12.21 -2.16 -15.36
N PRO A 107 13.51 -2.37 -15.07
CA PRO A 107 14.34 -1.37 -14.40
C PRO A 107 14.43 -0.09 -15.23
N VAL A 108 14.19 1.07 -14.61
CA VAL A 108 14.55 2.34 -15.22
C VAL A 108 16.06 2.38 -15.43
N PRO A 109 16.59 2.96 -16.53
CA PRO A 109 18.02 3.17 -16.68
C PRO A 109 18.64 3.84 -15.44
N GLY A 110 19.56 3.15 -14.75
CA GLY A 110 20.19 3.62 -13.51
C GLY A 110 19.40 3.39 -12.22
N GLY A 111 18.19 2.81 -12.29
CA GLY A 111 17.35 2.45 -11.14
C GLY A 111 17.43 0.96 -10.77
N LEU A 112 17.24 0.64 -9.48
CA LEU A 112 17.30 -0.74 -8.97
C LEU A 112 15.94 -1.47 -9.04
N LEU A 113 14.84 -0.76 -8.76
CA LEU A 113 13.52 -1.37 -8.73
C LEU A 113 12.86 -1.30 -10.11
N PRO A 114 12.29 -2.42 -10.58
CA PRO A 114 11.55 -2.42 -11.82
C PRO A 114 10.25 -1.64 -11.66
N ARG A 115 9.90 -0.86 -12.68
CA ARG A 115 8.64 -0.11 -12.78
C ARG A 115 7.79 -0.68 -13.91
N TRP A 116 6.48 -0.48 -13.85
CA TRP A 116 5.64 -0.85 -14.99
C TRP A 116 6.03 -0.05 -16.22
N LYS A 117 6.33 -0.78 -17.29
CA LYS A 117 6.63 -0.25 -18.61
C LYS A 117 5.57 -0.73 -19.59
N SER A 118 4.94 0.22 -20.28
CA SER A 118 4.06 -0.06 -21.41
C SER A 118 4.85 0.19 -22.68
N SER A 119 5.07 -0.83 -23.51
CA SER A 119 5.75 -0.69 -24.80
C SER A 119 4.80 -0.89 -25.95
N TYR A 120 4.90 -0.01 -26.94
CA TYR A 120 4.21 -0.15 -28.22
C TYR A 120 5.21 -0.63 -29.26
N VAL A 121 4.79 -1.62 -30.05
CA VAL A 121 5.61 -2.30 -31.04
C VAL A 121 4.89 -2.39 -32.36
N ARG A 122 5.64 -2.30 -33.45
CA ARG A 122 5.16 -2.49 -34.82
C ARG A 122 6.08 -3.45 -35.55
N LEU A 123 5.47 -4.35 -36.32
CA LEU A 123 6.18 -5.19 -37.27
C LEU A 123 6.41 -4.43 -38.59
N VAL A 124 7.62 -4.50 -39.11
CA VAL A 124 7.99 -3.94 -40.41
C VAL A 124 8.80 -4.95 -41.22
N THR A 125 8.66 -4.88 -42.55
CA THR A 125 9.55 -5.56 -43.48
C THR A 125 10.44 -4.50 -44.14
N SER A 126 11.75 -4.67 -44.06
CA SER A 126 12.74 -3.78 -44.67
C SER A 126 12.79 -3.98 -46.20
N PRO A 127 13.47 -3.09 -46.95
CA PRO A 127 13.71 -3.28 -48.39
C PRO A 127 14.49 -4.56 -48.71
N SER A 128 15.31 -5.04 -47.77
CA SER A 128 16.06 -6.31 -47.87
C SER A 128 15.19 -7.55 -47.65
N GLY A 129 13.92 -7.39 -47.28
CA GLY A 129 12.99 -8.50 -47.00
C GLY A 129 13.07 -9.04 -45.58
N HIS A 130 13.98 -8.53 -44.74
CA HIS A 130 14.04 -8.87 -43.33
C HIS A 130 12.86 -8.26 -42.56
N ARG A 131 12.42 -8.96 -41.53
CA ARG A 131 11.34 -8.51 -40.66
C ARG A 131 11.92 -8.03 -39.34
N TYR A 132 11.37 -6.92 -38.84
CA TYR A 132 11.77 -6.33 -37.56
C TYR A 132 10.56 -5.96 -36.74
N VAL A 133 10.67 -6.12 -35.43
CA VAL A 133 9.77 -5.56 -34.43
C VAL A 133 10.43 -4.31 -33.87
N VAL A 134 9.92 -3.14 -34.27
CA VAL A 134 10.40 -1.82 -33.83
C VAL A 134 9.50 -1.35 -32.70
N GLY A 135 10.07 -0.92 -31.58
CA GLY A 135 9.29 -0.50 -30.43
C GLY A 135 9.93 0.57 -29.57
N SER A 136 9.11 1.13 -28.69
CA SER A 136 9.50 2.03 -27.62
C SER A 136 8.54 1.88 -26.45
N GLY A 137 8.89 2.40 -25.27
CA GLY A 137 8.04 2.28 -24.09
C GLY A 137 8.12 3.46 -23.14
N LEU A 138 7.10 3.55 -22.30
CA LEU A 138 6.92 4.58 -21.25
C LEU A 138 6.84 3.91 -19.88
N TYR A 139 7.46 4.52 -18.86
CA TYR A 139 7.31 4.09 -17.47
C TYR A 139 6.18 4.87 -16.79
N ASN A 140 5.00 4.26 -16.73
CA ASN A 140 3.82 4.88 -16.13
C ASN A 140 2.95 3.79 -15.52
N ASP A 141 2.37 4.07 -14.35
CA ASP A 141 1.46 3.16 -13.65
C ASP A 141 0.00 3.35 -14.09
N ARG A 142 -0.33 4.43 -14.82
CA ARG A 142 -1.69 4.67 -15.34
C ARG A 142 -2.01 3.73 -16.52
N MET A 143 -3.28 3.37 -16.64
CA MET A 143 -3.79 2.53 -17.73
C MET A 143 -4.63 3.37 -18.70
N GLU A 144 -4.45 3.15 -20.00
CA GLU A 144 -5.29 3.79 -21.02
C GLU A 144 -6.61 3.03 -21.18
N ARG A 145 -7.69 3.78 -21.43
CA ARG A 145 -8.99 3.18 -21.80
C ARG A 145 -8.88 2.29 -23.04
N ALA A 146 -8.05 2.67 -24.01
CA ALA A 146 -7.80 1.88 -25.20
C ALA A 146 -7.17 0.50 -24.88
N PHE A 147 -6.32 0.40 -23.85
CA PHE A 147 -5.68 -0.86 -23.50
C PHE A 147 -6.70 -1.87 -22.96
N VAL A 148 -7.63 -1.42 -22.11
CA VAL A 148 -8.66 -2.31 -21.56
C VAL A 148 -9.73 -2.70 -22.57
N VAL A 149 -10.04 -1.82 -23.54
CA VAL A 149 -10.91 -2.17 -24.67
C VAL A 149 -10.27 -3.28 -25.51
N ASN A 150 -9.00 -3.12 -25.90
CA ASN A 150 -8.27 -4.14 -26.64
C ASN A 150 -8.23 -5.47 -25.86
N ALA A 151 -7.87 -5.44 -24.57
CA ALA A 151 -7.82 -6.64 -23.74
C ALA A 151 -9.18 -7.35 -23.65
N THR A 152 -10.29 -6.59 -23.52
CA THR A 152 -11.65 -7.15 -23.51
C THR A 152 -11.99 -7.82 -24.84
N GLN A 153 -11.67 -7.17 -25.96
CA GLN A 153 -11.94 -7.71 -27.30
C GLN A 153 -11.10 -8.98 -27.57
N ASP A 154 -9.83 -8.98 -27.18
CA ASP A 154 -8.96 -10.15 -27.30
C ASP A 154 -9.49 -11.30 -26.43
N ALA A 155 -9.95 -11.01 -25.21
CA ALA A 155 -10.57 -12.00 -24.32
C ALA A 155 -11.87 -12.57 -24.90
N VAL A 156 -12.74 -11.73 -25.47
CA VAL A 156 -13.94 -12.18 -26.21
C VAL A 156 -13.53 -13.12 -27.34
N GLY A 157 -12.52 -12.77 -28.14
CA GLY A 157 -12.03 -13.62 -29.22
C GLY A 157 -11.49 -14.96 -28.74
N GLN A 158 -10.77 -15.01 -27.60
CA GLN A 158 -10.32 -16.27 -27.00
C GLN A 158 -11.50 -17.12 -26.52
N ILE A 159 -12.49 -16.51 -25.85
CA ILE A 159 -13.69 -17.21 -25.37
C ILE A 159 -14.52 -17.75 -26.53
N GLU A 160 -14.72 -16.97 -27.59
CA GLU A 160 -15.49 -17.43 -28.75
C GLU A 160 -14.77 -18.55 -29.51
N LYS A 161 -13.43 -18.54 -29.52
CA LYS A 161 -12.63 -19.57 -30.18
C LYS A 161 -12.51 -20.86 -29.35
N LEU A 162 -12.34 -20.74 -28.04
CA LEU A 162 -11.94 -21.86 -27.15
C LEU A 162 -13.03 -22.24 -26.13
N GLY A 163 -14.10 -21.46 -26.02
CA GLY A 163 -15.09 -21.59 -24.96
C GLY A 163 -14.47 -21.37 -23.58
N THR A 164 -14.92 -22.16 -22.60
CA THR A 164 -14.40 -22.13 -21.22
C THR A 164 -12.93 -22.55 -21.11
N ALA A 165 -12.36 -23.21 -22.13
CA ALA A 165 -10.92 -23.52 -22.15
C ALA A 165 -10.04 -22.26 -22.25
N ALA A 166 -10.60 -21.09 -22.55
CA ALA A 166 -9.91 -19.81 -22.48
C ALA A 166 -9.69 -19.30 -21.04
N PHE A 167 -10.51 -19.72 -20.07
CA PHE A 167 -10.51 -19.14 -18.71
C PHE A 167 -9.14 -19.22 -18.00
N PRO A 168 -8.35 -20.30 -18.13
CA PRO A 168 -7.00 -20.34 -17.56
C PRO A 168 -6.06 -19.24 -18.11
N LEU A 169 -6.26 -18.78 -19.35
CA LEU A 169 -5.44 -17.70 -19.94
C LEU A 169 -5.60 -16.39 -19.18
N PHE A 170 -6.78 -16.15 -18.61
CA PHE A 170 -7.09 -14.93 -17.86
C PHE A 170 -6.56 -14.97 -16.43
N HIS A 171 -6.18 -16.16 -15.94
CA HIS A 171 -5.57 -16.34 -14.63
C HIS A 171 -4.05 -16.31 -14.64
N ASP A 172 -3.43 -16.48 -15.80
CA ASP A 172 -1.98 -16.52 -15.92
C ASP A 172 -1.38 -15.12 -15.64
N PRO A 173 -0.68 -14.91 -14.51
CA PRO A 173 -0.07 -13.63 -14.18
C PRO A 173 1.09 -13.26 -15.13
N THR A 174 1.59 -14.23 -15.90
CA THR A 174 2.60 -14.02 -16.94
C THR A 174 1.98 -13.76 -18.32
N GLY A 175 0.65 -13.88 -18.44
CA GLY A 175 -0.09 -13.62 -19.66
C GLY A 175 -0.34 -12.14 -19.94
N PRO A 176 -0.90 -11.81 -21.13
CA PRO A 176 -1.20 -10.43 -21.51
C PRO A 176 -2.45 -9.86 -20.82
N PHE A 177 -3.31 -10.71 -20.25
CA PHE A 177 -4.62 -10.35 -19.70
C PHE A 177 -4.58 -9.77 -18.28
N ILE A 178 -3.41 -9.79 -17.64
CA ILE A 178 -3.14 -9.16 -16.34
C ILE A 178 -1.99 -8.17 -16.52
N ALA A 179 -2.28 -6.90 -16.29
CA ALA A 179 -1.30 -5.82 -16.40
C ALA A 179 -1.65 -4.69 -15.42
N LYS A 180 -0.67 -4.28 -14.60
CA LYS A 180 -0.87 -3.28 -13.53
C LYS A 180 -2.05 -3.70 -12.64
N ASP A 181 -3.12 -2.90 -12.62
CA ASP A 181 -4.37 -3.15 -11.91
C ASP A 181 -5.52 -3.57 -12.84
N ALA A 182 -5.28 -3.75 -14.14
CA ALA A 182 -6.25 -4.23 -15.12
C ALA A 182 -6.24 -5.76 -15.24
N TYR A 183 -7.44 -6.34 -15.32
CA TYR A 183 -7.68 -7.77 -15.41
C TYR A 183 -9.00 -8.05 -16.12
N ILE A 184 -9.10 -9.21 -16.76
CA ILE A 184 -10.34 -9.73 -17.35
C ILE A 184 -11.23 -10.31 -16.25
N PHE A 185 -12.51 -9.95 -16.26
CA PHE A 185 -13.55 -10.64 -15.49
C PHE A 185 -14.64 -11.19 -16.41
N VAL A 186 -15.27 -12.30 -16.01
CA VAL A 186 -16.32 -12.97 -16.80
C VAL A 186 -17.49 -13.33 -15.91
N PHE A 187 -18.72 -12.97 -16.31
CA PHE A 187 -19.95 -13.36 -15.62
C PHE A 187 -20.86 -14.20 -16.52
N ASP A 188 -21.49 -15.22 -15.95
CA ASP A 188 -22.60 -15.89 -16.60
C ASP A 188 -23.88 -15.03 -16.59
N THR A 189 -24.89 -15.43 -17.36
CA THR A 189 -26.15 -14.66 -17.47
C THR A 189 -26.97 -14.55 -16.18
N GLN A 190 -26.65 -15.32 -15.13
CA GLN A 190 -27.28 -15.22 -13.82
C GLN A 190 -26.51 -14.29 -12.88
N GLY A 191 -25.37 -13.74 -13.31
CA GLY A 191 -24.48 -12.90 -12.49
C GLY A 191 -23.53 -13.71 -11.62
N VAL A 192 -23.29 -14.99 -11.95
CA VAL A 192 -22.25 -15.78 -11.30
C VAL A 192 -20.89 -15.38 -11.87
N ASP A 193 -19.97 -15.01 -10.99
CA ASP A 193 -18.58 -14.68 -11.36
C ASP A 193 -17.84 -15.95 -11.77
N LEU A 194 -17.40 -16.04 -13.03
CA LEU A 194 -16.75 -17.23 -13.60
C LEU A 194 -15.22 -17.09 -13.65
N VAL A 195 -14.72 -15.87 -13.79
CA VAL A 195 -13.30 -15.54 -13.91
C VAL A 195 -13.10 -14.19 -13.27
N ASN A 196 -12.22 -14.11 -12.28
CA ASN A 196 -11.85 -12.87 -11.62
C ASN A 196 -10.48 -13.00 -10.95
N PRO A 197 -9.37 -12.97 -11.71
CA PRO A 197 -8.02 -13.09 -11.15
C PRO A 197 -7.67 -11.94 -10.20
N GLY A 198 -8.36 -10.79 -10.29
CA GLY A 198 -8.21 -9.69 -9.35
C GLY A 198 -8.86 -9.96 -8.00
N PHE A 199 -9.94 -10.73 -7.97
CA PHE A 199 -10.69 -11.13 -6.77
C PHE A 199 -11.13 -12.60 -6.84
N PRO A 200 -10.20 -13.58 -6.84
CA PRO A 200 -10.54 -14.99 -7.10
C PRO A 200 -11.52 -15.59 -6.08
N ASN A 201 -11.59 -15.00 -4.89
CA ASN A 201 -12.52 -15.40 -3.84
C ASN A 201 -14.00 -15.13 -4.18
N LEU A 202 -14.28 -14.31 -5.20
CA LEU A 202 -15.63 -14.01 -5.68
C LEU A 202 -16.13 -15.02 -6.72
N GLU A 203 -15.24 -15.76 -7.37
CA GLU A 203 -15.60 -16.76 -8.36
C GLU A 203 -16.55 -17.83 -7.78
N GLY A 204 -17.54 -18.22 -8.57
CA GLY A 204 -18.63 -19.11 -8.20
C GLY A 204 -19.75 -18.47 -7.38
N ARG A 205 -19.63 -17.20 -6.99
CA ARG A 205 -20.70 -16.48 -6.27
C ARG A 205 -21.58 -15.71 -7.24
N ASN A 206 -22.87 -15.64 -6.92
CA ASN A 206 -23.78 -14.74 -7.59
C ASN A 206 -23.59 -13.32 -7.03
N LEU A 207 -23.21 -12.37 -7.89
CA LEU A 207 -22.98 -10.98 -7.53
C LEU A 207 -24.03 -10.02 -8.12
N MET A 208 -25.14 -10.54 -8.65
CA MET A 208 -26.17 -9.74 -9.32
C MET A 208 -26.74 -8.62 -8.42
N ASP A 209 -26.85 -8.89 -7.12
CA ASP A 209 -27.40 -7.96 -6.12
C ASP A 209 -26.34 -7.23 -5.30
N VAL A 210 -25.07 -7.33 -5.70
CA VAL A 210 -23.99 -6.58 -5.03
C VAL A 210 -24.11 -5.10 -5.38
N GLU A 211 -24.14 -4.29 -4.33
CA GLU A 211 -24.05 -2.85 -4.42
C GLU A 211 -22.61 -2.40 -4.14
N ASP A 212 -22.14 -1.41 -4.90
CA ASP A 212 -20.86 -0.79 -4.62
C ASP A 212 -20.92 0.15 -3.40
N ALA A 213 -19.78 0.78 -3.05
CA ALA A 213 -19.69 1.69 -1.91
C ALA A 213 -20.61 2.94 -1.98
N GLN A 214 -21.27 3.18 -3.11
CA GLN A 214 -22.24 4.26 -3.33
C GLN A 214 -23.68 3.74 -3.52
N GLY A 215 -23.92 2.44 -3.34
CA GLY A 215 -25.24 1.81 -3.51
C GLY A 215 -25.56 1.44 -4.96
N LYS A 216 -24.59 1.49 -5.88
CA LYS A 216 -24.81 1.19 -7.29
C LYS A 216 -24.82 -0.32 -7.54
N GLN A 217 -25.85 -0.83 -8.23
CA GLN A 217 -25.98 -2.24 -8.61
C GLN A 217 -25.13 -2.56 -9.87
N LEU A 218 -23.81 -2.49 -9.72
CA LEU A 218 -22.85 -2.48 -10.84
C LEU A 218 -23.02 -3.63 -11.84
N ILE A 219 -23.37 -4.83 -11.38
CA ILE A 219 -23.48 -6.02 -12.23
C ILE A 219 -24.73 -5.91 -13.10
N ARG A 220 -25.86 -5.45 -12.55
CA ARG A 220 -27.10 -5.22 -13.29
C ARG A 220 -26.90 -4.19 -14.40
N ASP A 221 -26.22 -3.09 -14.09
CA ASP A 221 -25.88 -2.07 -15.08
C ASP A 221 -25.00 -2.61 -16.22
N MET A 222 -24.01 -3.45 -15.90
CA MET A 222 -23.19 -4.13 -16.92
C MET A 222 -24.03 -5.05 -17.82
N PHE A 223 -24.95 -5.83 -17.24
CA PHE A 223 -25.87 -6.66 -18.01
C PHE A 223 -26.79 -5.83 -18.91
N GLU A 224 -27.33 -4.72 -18.42
CA GLU A 224 -28.15 -3.80 -19.21
C GLU A 224 -27.38 -3.26 -20.42
N VAL A 225 -26.14 -2.79 -20.23
CA VAL A 225 -25.29 -2.28 -21.32
C VAL A 225 -25.03 -3.36 -22.37
N VAL A 226 -24.64 -4.57 -21.94
CA VAL A 226 -24.31 -5.66 -22.86
C VAL A 226 -25.55 -6.20 -23.59
N GLN A 227 -26.70 -6.25 -22.93
CA GLN A 227 -27.95 -6.72 -23.55
C GLN A 227 -28.53 -5.71 -24.54
N THR A 228 -28.41 -4.41 -24.25
CA THR A 228 -28.96 -3.35 -25.12
C THR A 228 -28.04 -3.02 -26.28
N SER A 229 -26.73 -2.93 -26.04
CA SER A 229 -25.76 -2.36 -26.99
C SER A 229 -24.69 -3.37 -27.45
N GLY A 230 -24.66 -4.57 -26.87
CA GLY A 230 -23.64 -5.59 -27.12
C GLY A 230 -22.33 -5.35 -26.38
N SER A 231 -21.93 -4.09 -26.21
CA SER A 231 -20.77 -3.67 -25.43
C SER A 231 -20.91 -2.21 -24.97
N GLY A 232 -20.13 -1.79 -23.98
CA GLY A 232 -20.10 -0.40 -23.52
C GLY A 232 -19.30 -0.19 -22.24
N TRP A 233 -19.28 1.05 -21.77
CA TRP A 233 -18.58 1.44 -20.54
C TRP A 233 -19.52 1.52 -19.35
N VAL A 234 -19.05 1.07 -18.18
CA VAL A 234 -19.75 1.18 -16.90
C VAL A 234 -18.79 1.68 -15.84
N ASP A 235 -19.16 2.77 -15.16
CA ASP A 235 -18.41 3.35 -14.05
C ASP A 235 -18.99 2.90 -12.71
N TYR A 236 -18.16 2.49 -11.77
CA TYR A 236 -18.58 2.03 -10.45
C TYR A 236 -17.43 2.14 -9.44
N MET A 237 -17.73 2.00 -8.15
CA MET A 237 -16.73 1.93 -7.10
C MET A 237 -16.27 0.49 -6.93
N TRP A 238 -14.95 0.27 -7.02
CA TRP A 238 -14.37 -1.05 -6.79
C TRP A 238 -12.95 -0.92 -6.22
N PRO A 239 -12.52 -1.78 -5.29
CA PRO A 239 -11.15 -1.77 -4.81
C PRO A 239 -10.20 -2.24 -5.92
N LYS A 240 -8.95 -1.74 -5.90
CA LYS A 240 -7.87 -2.31 -6.71
C LYS A 240 -7.52 -3.72 -6.21
N PRO A 241 -7.00 -4.63 -7.06
CA PRO A 241 -6.49 -5.92 -6.58
C PRO A 241 -5.48 -5.71 -5.44
N GLY A 242 -5.68 -6.41 -4.32
CA GLY A 242 -4.88 -6.26 -3.10
C GLY A 242 -5.22 -5.06 -2.22
N GLU A 243 -6.07 -4.13 -2.68
CA GLU A 243 -6.63 -3.07 -1.85
C GLU A 243 -8.02 -3.45 -1.31
N SER A 244 -8.43 -2.76 -0.25
CA SER A 244 -9.75 -2.89 0.34
C SER A 244 -10.61 -1.64 0.18
N VAL A 245 -9.98 -0.49 -0.07
CA VAL A 245 -10.69 0.77 -0.21
C VAL A 245 -11.13 0.92 -1.66
N SER A 246 -12.45 1.05 -1.85
CA SER A 246 -12.98 1.27 -3.19
C SER A 246 -12.51 2.58 -3.80
N THR A 247 -12.18 2.51 -5.08
CA THR A 247 -11.78 3.61 -5.97
C THR A 247 -12.71 3.62 -7.17
N GLN A 248 -12.87 4.77 -7.82
CA GLN A 248 -13.67 4.80 -9.05
C GLN A 248 -12.97 4.01 -10.16
N LYS A 249 -13.70 3.05 -10.72
CA LYS A 249 -13.28 2.19 -11.82
C LYS A 249 -14.23 2.40 -12.98
N SER A 250 -13.69 2.46 -14.19
CA SER A 250 -14.44 2.44 -15.44
C SER A 250 -14.10 1.15 -16.19
N ALA A 251 -15.09 0.28 -16.42
CA ALA A 251 -14.88 -0.97 -17.14
C ALA A 251 -15.58 -0.95 -18.50
N TYR A 252 -14.88 -1.43 -19.52
CA TYR A 252 -15.48 -1.78 -20.79
C TYR A 252 -15.96 -3.22 -20.70
N VAL A 253 -17.24 -3.44 -20.98
CA VAL A 253 -17.89 -4.75 -20.95
C VAL A 253 -18.41 -5.11 -22.34
N SER A 254 -18.38 -6.39 -22.68
CA SER A 254 -18.83 -6.92 -23.97
C SER A 254 -19.43 -8.31 -23.78
N ARG A 255 -20.32 -8.68 -24.69
CA ARG A 255 -20.79 -10.07 -24.84
C ARG A 255 -19.73 -10.92 -25.54
N ALA A 256 -19.52 -12.15 -25.06
CA ALA A 256 -18.86 -13.22 -25.80
C ALA A 256 -19.79 -14.43 -25.93
N ARG A 257 -19.81 -15.09 -27.09
CA ARG A 257 -20.57 -16.34 -27.27
C ARG A 257 -19.79 -17.56 -26.79
N ILE A 258 -20.48 -18.49 -26.16
CA ILE A 258 -19.99 -19.83 -25.83
C ILE A 258 -21.07 -20.83 -26.29
N GLY A 259 -20.91 -21.36 -27.50
CA GLY A 259 -21.97 -22.14 -28.16
C GLY A 259 -23.25 -21.31 -28.34
N ASP A 260 -24.38 -21.83 -27.87
CA ASP A 260 -25.69 -21.13 -27.89
C ASP A 260 -25.89 -20.19 -26.69
N GLN A 261 -24.97 -20.22 -25.72
CA GLN A 261 -24.98 -19.33 -24.56
C GLN A 261 -24.08 -18.12 -24.78
N TRP A 262 -24.16 -17.16 -23.87
CA TRP A 262 -23.24 -16.03 -23.85
C TRP A 262 -22.83 -15.70 -22.42
N VAL A 263 -21.67 -15.07 -22.31
CA VAL A 263 -21.12 -14.54 -21.05
C VAL A 263 -20.79 -13.07 -21.22
N LEU A 264 -20.87 -12.33 -20.12
CA LEU A 264 -20.35 -10.97 -20.05
C LEU A 264 -18.85 -11.03 -19.79
N VAL A 265 -18.06 -10.29 -20.56
CA VAL A 265 -16.61 -10.17 -20.41
C VAL A 265 -16.29 -8.71 -20.19
N GLY A 266 -15.40 -8.39 -19.26
CA GLY A 266 -14.98 -7.01 -19.07
C GLY A 266 -13.56 -6.84 -18.57
N CYS A 267 -13.04 -5.63 -18.77
CA CYS A 267 -11.77 -5.16 -18.23
C CYS A 267 -11.91 -3.67 -17.92
N GLY A 268 -11.19 -3.17 -16.91
CA GLY A 268 -11.37 -1.77 -16.51
C GLY A 268 -10.10 -1.07 -16.05
N VAL A 269 -10.20 0.25 -16.04
CA VAL A 269 -9.17 1.18 -15.57
C VAL A 269 -9.64 1.86 -14.29
N TYR A 270 -8.72 2.07 -13.35
CA TYR A 270 -8.96 2.92 -12.20
C TYR A 270 -8.59 4.36 -12.54
N LEU A 271 -9.47 5.30 -12.19
CA LEU A 271 -9.30 6.70 -12.54
C LEU A 271 -8.30 7.36 -11.56
N ALA A 272 -7.18 7.86 -12.10
CA ALA A 272 -5.98 8.24 -11.34
C ALA A 272 -6.21 9.29 -10.23
N ASP A 273 -7.22 10.15 -10.38
CA ASP A 273 -7.54 11.25 -9.45
C ASP A 273 -8.89 11.10 -8.75
N ALA A 274 -9.55 9.95 -8.90
CA ALA A 274 -10.85 9.77 -8.29
C ALA A 274 -10.74 9.68 -6.76
N PRO A 275 -11.61 10.39 -6.01
CA PRO A 275 -11.62 10.29 -4.56
C PRO A 275 -11.88 8.84 -4.15
N LYS A 276 -11.01 8.30 -3.29
CA LYS A 276 -11.27 7.04 -2.60
C LYS A 276 -12.55 7.18 -1.78
N ALA A 277 -13.34 6.11 -1.68
CA ALA A 277 -14.49 6.10 -0.79
C ALA A 277 -14.03 6.53 0.62
N ALA A 278 -14.70 7.55 1.18
CA ALA A 278 -14.32 8.07 2.49
C ALA A 278 -14.48 6.95 3.53
N GLN A 279 -13.41 6.65 4.26
CA GLN A 279 -13.49 5.80 5.44
C GLN A 279 -14.14 6.65 6.55
N VAL A 280 -15.47 6.64 6.63
CA VAL A 280 -16.22 7.50 7.55
C VAL A 280 -16.22 6.87 8.95
N GLY A 281 -15.32 7.33 9.82
CA GLY A 281 -15.38 7.03 11.26
C GLY A 281 -14.06 7.18 12.03
N LYS A 282 -14.13 7.54 13.32
CA LYS A 282 -12.99 7.38 14.23
C LYS A 282 -12.79 5.87 14.43
N LYS A 283 -11.80 5.29 13.76
CA LYS A 283 -11.47 3.86 13.93
C LYS A 283 -10.99 3.57 15.34
N MET A 284 -11.44 2.43 15.87
CA MET A 284 -10.98 1.88 17.14
C MET A 284 -9.48 1.61 17.06
N THR A 285 -8.72 2.06 18.06
CA THR A 285 -7.28 1.76 18.16
C THR A 285 -7.04 0.40 18.81
N ALA A 286 -5.85 -0.18 18.62
CA ALA A 286 -5.49 -1.45 19.23
C ALA A 286 -5.62 -1.45 20.77
N PRO A 287 -5.17 -0.41 21.50
CA PRO A 287 -5.37 -0.34 22.96
C PRO A 287 -6.84 -0.21 23.38
N GLU A 288 -7.64 0.56 22.63
CA GLU A 288 -9.08 0.70 22.91
C GLU A 288 -9.80 -0.65 22.71
N LEU A 289 -9.45 -1.41 21.66
CA LEU A 289 -10.02 -2.75 21.42
C LEU A 289 -9.63 -3.75 22.51
N MET A 290 -8.36 -3.78 22.92
CA MET A 290 -7.91 -4.67 24.00
C MET A 290 -8.65 -4.40 25.31
N ALA A 291 -8.87 -3.13 25.65
CA ALA A 291 -9.67 -2.75 26.80
C ALA A 291 -11.12 -3.26 26.65
N LEU A 292 -11.74 -3.03 25.49
CA LEU A 292 -13.11 -3.48 25.22
C LEU A 292 -13.25 -5.01 25.31
N VAL A 293 -12.30 -5.79 24.80
CA VAL A 293 -12.31 -7.26 24.89
C VAL A 293 -12.16 -7.73 26.34
N ARG A 294 -11.28 -7.11 27.12
CA ARG A 294 -11.11 -7.45 28.55
C ARG A 294 -12.35 -7.10 29.36
N GLU A 295 -13.01 -5.98 29.06
CA GLU A 295 -14.30 -5.63 29.68
C GLU A 295 -15.39 -6.63 29.31
N ALA A 296 -15.50 -7.01 28.03
CA ALA A 296 -16.47 -8.02 27.59
C ALA A 296 -16.19 -9.40 28.21
N ALA A 297 -14.92 -9.77 28.37
CA ALA A 297 -14.53 -10.99 29.09
C ALA A 297 -15.03 -10.97 30.53
N ALA A 298 -14.85 -9.86 31.26
CA ALA A 298 -15.34 -9.72 32.63
C ALA A 298 -16.88 -9.83 32.73
N VAL A 299 -17.61 -9.32 31.72
CA VAL A 299 -19.07 -9.51 31.63
C VAL A 299 -19.41 -11.00 31.47
N LEU A 300 -18.71 -11.72 30.59
CA LEU A 300 -18.91 -13.16 30.38
C LEU A 300 -18.50 -14.01 31.59
N GLU A 301 -17.46 -13.63 32.33
CA GLU A 301 -17.06 -14.32 33.57
C GLU A 301 -18.15 -14.25 34.63
N LYS A 302 -18.92 -13.16 34.65
CA LYS A 302 -20.00 -12.94 35.61
C LYS A 302 -21.34 -13.52 35.17
N HIS A 303 -21.66 -13.42 33.88
CA HIS A 303 -23.01 -13.68 33.37
C HIS A 303 -23.08 -14.86 32.37
N GLY A 304 -21.95 -15.35 31.88
CA GLY A 304 -21.90 -16.43 30.89
C GLY A 304 -22.75 -16.13 29.65
N GLU A 305 -23.50 -17.13 29.21
CA GLU A 305 -24.39 -17.07 28.05
C GLU A 305 -25.52 -16.03 28.20
N GLN A 306 -25.87 -15.63 29.43
CA GLN A 306 -26.92 -14.63 29.68
C GLN A 306 -26.54 -13.23 29.16
N ALA A 307 -25.26 -12.98 28.89
CA ALA A 307 -24.78 -11.73 28.29
C ALA A 307 -24.96 -11.66 26.76
N TYR A 308 -25.24 -12.78 26.07
CA TYR A 308 -25.32 -12.80 24.61
C TYR A 308 -26.37 -11.86 24.01
N PRO A 309 -27.57 -11.67 24.59
CA PRO A 309 -28.52 -10.68 24.10
C PRO A 309 -27.96 -9.25 24.12
N GLU A 310 -27.18 -8.90 25.14
CA GLU A 310 -26.52 -7.59 25.24
C GLU A 310 -25.47 -7.41 24.13
N PHE A 311 -24.65 -8.44 23.89
CA PHE A 311 -23.62 -8.41 22.86
C PHE A 311 -24.17 -8.48 21.43
N ARG A 312 -25.41 -8.95 21.24
CA ARG A 312 -26.07 -9.03 19.93
C ARG A 312 -26.86 -7.76 19.59
N ASN A 313 -27.02 -6.83 20.54
CA ASN A 313 -27.78 -5.61 20.33
C ASN A 313 -27.03 -4.63 19.40
N LEU A 314 -27.49 -4.52 18.14
CA LEU A 314 -26.93 -3.61 17.14
C LEU A 314 -27.14 -2.15 17.55
N GLY A 315 -26.07 -1.35 17.52
CA GLY A 315 -26.02 0.03 18.00
C GLY A 315 -25.53 0.16 19.46
N SER A 316 -25.30 -0.96 20.16
CA SER A 316 -24.72 -0.95 21.51
C SER A 316 -23.21 -0.67 21.49
N ARG A 317 -22.62 -0.52 22.67
CA ARG A 317 -21.15 -0.42 22.80
C ARG A 317 -20.40 -1.69 22.38
N TRP A 318 -21.10 -2.84 22.34
CA TRP A 318 -20.53 -4.15 22.01
C TRP A 318 -20.68 -4.51 20.54
N PHE A 319 -21.76 -4.04 19.91
CA PHE A 319 -22.03 -4.25 18.50
C PHE A 319 -22.48 -2.95 17.82
N ARG A 320 -21.55 -2.29 17.15
CA ARG A 320 -21.80 -1.07 16.36
C ARG A 320 -20.76 -0.95 15.27
N ASP A 321 -21.16 -0.39 14.13
CA ASP A 321 -20.30 -0.21 12.97
C ASP A 321 -19.63 -1.55 12.59
N GLU A 322 -18.30 -1.58 12.54
CA GLU A 322 -17.46 -2.75 12.28
C GLU A 322 -17.09 -3.55 13.56
N THR A 323 -17.42 -3.05 14.76
CA THR A 323 -17.09 -3.66 16.05
C THR A 323 -18.15 -4.67 16.46
N TYR A 324 -17.77 -5.94 16.59
CA TYR A 324 -18.66 -7.01 17.05
C TYR A 324 -17.88 -8.13 17.73
N PHE A 325 -18.55 -8.83 18.65
CA PHE A 325 -17.97 -9.95 19.40
C PHE A 325 -18.35 -11.32 18.83
N PHE A 326 -17.43 -12.26 19.00
CA PHE A 326 -17.68 -13.69 18.85
C PHE A 326 -17.15 -14.44 20.07
N VAL A 327 -17.76 -15.59 20.38
CA VAL A 327 -17.32 -16.49 21.44
C VAL A 327 -17.22 -17.90 20.90
N TRP A 328 -16.08 -18.55 21.15
CA TRP A 328 -15.80 -19.93 20.76
C TRP A 328 -15.57 -20.80 21.99
N ALA A 329 -15.94 -22.06 21.90
CA ALA A 329 -15.50 -23.10 22.83
C ALA A 329 -14.04 -23.52 22.52
N PRO A 330 -13.32 -24.15 23.47
CA PRO A 330 -11.90 -24.49 23.31
C PRO A 330 -11.60 -25.50 22.19
N ASP A 331 -12.61 -26.23 21.74
CA ASP A 331 -12.52 -27.16 20.60
C ASP A 331 -12.63 -26.48 19.23
N GLY A 332 -12.91 -25.16 19.21
CA GLY A 332 -13.14 -24.38 18.00
C GLY A 332 -14.61 -24.24 17.60
N THR A 333 -15.55 -24.75 18.40
CA THR A 333 -16.99 -24.57 18.14
C THR A 333 -17.39 -23.12 18.39
N ARG A 334 -17.95 -22.44 17.37
CA ARG A 334 -18.44 -21.06 17.51
C ARG A 334 -19.77 -21.07 18.26
N VAL A 335 -19.79 -20.62 19.50
CA VAL A 335 -21.00 -20.64 20.35
C VAL A 335 -21.80 -19.32 20.29
N PHE A 336 -21.16 -18.23 19.86
CA PHE A 336 -21.81 -16.94 19.67
C PHE A 336 -21.10 -16.13 18.58
N HIS A 337 -21.86 -15.43 17.74
CA HIS A 337 -21.32 -14.45 16.80
C HIS A 337 -22.34 -13.35 16.49
N ALA A 338 -22.11 -12.15 17.03
CA ALA A 338 -23.08 -11.06 16.97
C ALA A 338 -23.48 -10.68 15.52
N ALA A 339 -22.51 -10.62 14.59
CA ALA A 339 -22.76 -10.21 13.21
C ALA A 339 -23.14 -11.35 12.24
N ASN A 340 -23.07 -12.62 12.66
CA ASN A 340 -23.32 -13.79 11.80
C ASN A 340 -23.79 -14.98 12.64
N PRO A 341 -25.04 -14.97 13.10
CA PRO A 341 -25.59 -16.05 13.92
C PRO A 341 -25.69 -17.40 13.17
N ASP A 342 -25.80 -17.40 11.84
CA ASP A 342 -26.07 -18.58 10.99
C ASP A 342 -24.96 -19.64 10.97
N GLY A 343 -23.83 -19.38 11.61
CA GLY A 343 -22.85 -20.43 11.84
C GLY A 343 -22.39 -20.54 13.28
N GLU A 344 -23.21 -20.11 14.24
CA GLU A 344 -23.16 -20.65 15.59
C GLU A 344 -23.41 -22.18 15.55
N GLY A 345 -22.77 -22.92 16.45
CA GLY A 345 -22.80 -24.40 16.51
C GLY A 345 -21.84 -25.12 15.55
N LYS A 346 -21.23 -24.42 14.58
CA LYS A 346 -20.24 -25.02 13.67
C LYS A 346 -18.86 -25.03 14.30
N ASN A 347 -18.10 -26.11 14.06
CA ASN A 347 -16.69 -26.17 14.44
C ASN A 347 -15.84 -25.44 13.40
N MET A 348 -15.10 -24.43 13.85
CA MET A 348 -14.32 -23.52 13.01
C MET A 348 -12.80 -23.77 13.16
N ARG A 349 -12.38 -24.85 13.81
CA ARG A 349 -10.96 -25.14 14.12
C ARG A 349 -10.07 -25.13 12.89
N ASP A 350 -10.54 -25.72 11.80
CA ASP A 350 -9.77 -25.83 10.55
C ASP A 350 -10.17 -24.76 9.53
N MET A 351 -10.91 -23.72 9.97
CA MET A 351 -11.25 -22.58 9.13
C MET A 351 -9.99 -21.87 8.66
N LYS A 352 -9.97 -21.56 7.36
CA LYS A 352 -8.93 -20.74 6.73
C LYS A 352 -9.52 -19.42 6.22
N ASP A 353 -8.70 -18.38 6.17
CA ASP A 353 -9.05 -17.17 5.44
C ASP A 353 -8.81 -17.30 3.92
N VAL A 354 -9.08 -16.23 3.19
CA VAL A 354 -8.97 -16.18 1.72
C VAL A 354 -7.54 -16.29 1.19
N VAL A 355 -6.52 -16.07 2.03
CA VAL A 355 -5.11 -16.30 1.65
C VAL A 355 -4.56 -17.59 2.27
N GLY A 356 -5.43 -18.44 2.81
CA GLY A 356 -5.08 -19.76 3.34
C GLY A 356 -4.59 -19.79 4.79
N ARG A 357 -4.64 -18.68 5.53
CA ARG A 357 -4.24 -18.65 6.95
C ARG A 357 -5.17 -19.51 7.78
N PRO A 358 -4.68 -20.38 8.66
CA PRO A 358 -5.51 -21.25 9.49
C PRO A 358 -6.11 -20.47 10.68
N ILE A 359 -7.01 -19.52 10.40
CA ILE A 359 -7.54 -18.59 11.40
C ILE A 359 -8.18 -19.29 12.60
N GLY A 360 -8.78 -20.46 12.38
CA GLY A 360 -9.33 -21.26 13.46
C GLY A 360 -8.26 -21.69 14.47
N ARG A 361 -7.14 -22.23 13.97
CA ARG A 361 -5.98 -22.60 14.80
C ARG A 361 -5.34 -21.39 15.45
N MET A 362 -5.17 -20.29 14.70
CA MET A 362 -4.57 -19.06 15.23
C MET A 362 -5.35 -18.52 16.44
N ILE A 363 -6.69 -18.53 16.40
CA ILE A 363 -7.54 -18.12 17.54
C ILE A 363 -7.27 -19.01 18.76
N LEU A 364 -7.29 -20.33 18.55
CA LEU A 364 -7.08 -21.31 19.61
C LEU A 364 -5.68 -21.18 20.23
N ASP A 365 -4.65 -21.07 19.40
CA ASP A 365 -3.26 -20.98 19.83
C ASP A 365 -2.99 -19.67 20.61
N ALA A 366 -3.54 -18.54 20.13
CA ALA A 366 -3.43 -17.27 20.84
C ALA A 366 -4.12 -17.32 22.22
N ALA A 367 -5.28 -17.98 22.32
CA ALA A 367 -5.97 -18.19 23.60
C ALA A 367 -5.31 -19.25 24.49
N ALA A 368 -4.56 -20.19 23.93
CA ALA A 368 -3.80 -21.22 24.65
C ALA A 368 -2.45 -20.71 25.17
N SER A 369 -1.99 -19.55 24.70
CA SER A 369 -0.76 -18.90 25.16
C SER A 369 -0.71 -18.75 26.70
N PRO A 370 0.49 -18.61 27.30
CA PRO A 370 0.63 -18.37 28.73
C PRO A 370 -0.12 -17.14 29.25
N SER A 371 -0.21 -16.06 28.46
CA SER A 371 -1.01 -14.87 28.77
C SER A 371 -2.52 -15.14 28.71
N GLY A 372 -2.94 -16.19 28.00
CA GLY A 372 -4.35 -16.50 27.74
C GLY A 372 -5.03 -15.49 26.81
N GLU A 373 -4.26 -14.65 26.13
CA GLU A 373 -4.75 -13.62 25.22
C GLU A 373 -3.67 -13.24 24.21
N GLY A 374 -4.09 -12.77 23.03
CA GLY A 374 -3.17 -12.41 21.97
C GLY A 374 -3.84 -11.82 20.73
N TRP A 375 -3.01 -11.23 19.86
CA TRP A 375 -3.43 -10.73 18.56
C TRP A 375 -3.29 -11.80 17.48
N ILE A 376 -4.25 -11.81 16.56
CA ILE A 376 -4.19 -12.57 15.32
C ILE A 376 -4.59 -11.68 14.15
N HIS A 377 -4.05 -11.98 12.98
CA HIS A 377 -4.18 -11.15 11.80
C HIS A 377 -4.51 -11.98 10.57
N TYR A 378 -5.65 -11.70 9.96
CA TYR A 378 -6.21 -12.50 8.88
C TYR A 378 -7.11 -11.66 7.98
N MET A 379 -7.45 -12.20 6.82
CA MET A 379 -8.38 -11.54 5.90
C MET A 379 -9.82 -11.98 6.16
N TYR A 380 -10.73 -11.04 6.37
CA TYR A 380 -12.13 -11.32 6.65
C TYR A 380 -13.02 -10.18 6.13
N PRO A 381 -14.23 -10.44 5.62
CA PRO A 381 -15.11 -9.37 5.21
C PRO A 381 -15.64 -8.57 6.41
N GLU A 382 -15.89 -7.28 6.21
CA GLU A 382 -16.71 -6.50 7.14
C GLU A 382 -18.15 -7.04 7.18
N PRO A 383 -18.92 -6.78 8.24
CA PRO A 383 -20.34 -7.09 8.23
C PRO A 383 -21.02 -6.45 7.01
N ARG A 384 -21.69 -7.27 6.19
CA ARG A 384 -22.37 -6.87 4.94
C ARG A 384 -21.45 -6.51 3.76
N ASP A 385 -20.13 -6.67 3.91
CA ASP A 385 -19.19 -6.59 2.80
C ASP A 385 -18.89 -7.99 2.25
N ILE A 386 -18.54 -8.06 0.97
CA ILE A 386 -18.10 -9.28 0.30
C ILE A 386 -16.57 -9.34 0.15
N PHE A 387 -15.90 -8.19 0.26
CA PHE A 387 -14.46 -8.10 0.10
C PHE A 387 -13.76 -8.38 1.43
N PRO A 388 -12.90 -9.41 1.47
CA PRO A 388 -12.11 -9.66 2.64
C PRO A 388 -11.09 -8.53 2.83
N MET A 389 -11.04 -8.00 4.05
CA MET A 389 -10.07 -6.98 4.46
C MET A 389 -9.17 -7.52 5.58
N TRP A 390 -8.01 -6.92 5.73
CA TRP A 390 -7.14 -7.25 6.86
C TRP A 390 -7.82 -6.90 8.17
N LYS A 391 -8.10 -7.94 8.96
CA LYS A 391 -8.71 -7.86 10.28
C LYS A 391 -7.69 -8.28 11.33
N SER A 392 -7.45 -7.40 12.29
CA SER A 392 -6.69 -7.70 13.49
C SER A 392 -7.67 -7.99 14.62
N THR A 393 -7.64 -9.21 15.16
CA THR A 393 -8.51 -9.61 16.25
C THR A 393 -7.70 -9.84 17.51
N PHE A 394 -8.15 -9.24 18.61
CA PHE A 394 -7.65 -9.57 19.93
C PHE A 394 -8.56 -10.61 20.56
N VAL A 395 -7.99 -11.72 20.99
CA VAL A 395 -8.72 -12.82 21.63
C VAL A 395 -8.29 -12.97 23.08
N LYS A 396 -9.21 -13.40 23.94
CA LYS A 396 -8.96 -13.68 25.35
C LYS A 396 -9.70 -14.94 25.79
N ARG A 397 -8.98 -15.82 26.49
CA ARG A 397 -9.55 -16.97 27.20
C ARG A 397 -10.33 -16.47 28.41
N VAL A 398 -11.52 -17.02 28.58
CA VAL A 398 -12.49 -16.62 29.61
C VAL A 398 -13.10 -17.88 30.24
N THR A 399 -13.39 -17.85 31.55
CA THR A 399 -14.07 -18.95 32.23
C THR A 399 -15.46 -18.49 32.65
N PHE A 400 -16.50 -19.15 32.14
CA PHE A 400 -17.88 -18.81 32.45
C PHE A 400 -18.24 -19.20 33.90
N PRO A 401 -19.35 -18.67 34.48
CA PRO A 401 -19.83 -19.07 35.80
C PRO A 401 -20.05 -20.58 35.96
N SER A 402 -20.32 -21.28 34.86
CA SER A 402 -20.44 -22.74 34.80
C SER A 402 -19.11 -23.49 34.99
N GLY A 403 -17.98 -22.79 35.05
CA GLY A 403 -16.62 -23.35 35.08
C GLY A 403 -16.08 -23.73 33.70
N LYS A 404 -16.87 -23.58 32.63
CA LYS A 404 -16.44 -23.91 31.26
C LYS A 404 -15.57 -22.79 30.67
N ALA A 405 -14.41 -23.17 30.16
CA ALA A 405 -13.54 -22.27 29.41
C ALA A 405 -14.14 -21.95 28.03
N HIS A 406 -13.97 -20.70 27.60
CA HIS A 406 -14.35 -20.17 26.30
C HIS A 406 -13.30 -19.16 25.82
N ILE A 407 -13.43 -18.69 24.59
CA ILE A 407 -12.57 -17.70 23.96
C ILE A 407 -13.46 -16.59 23.43
N ILE A 408 -13.29 -15.37 23.92
CA ILE A 408 -13.95 -14.18 23.38
C ILE A 408 -12.99 -13.43 22.46
N GLY A 409 -13.50 -12.96 21.32
CA GLY A 409 -12.73 -12.16 20.38
C GLY A 409 -13.52 -10.98 19.81
N CYS A 410 -12.80 -9.89 19.55
CA CYS A 410 -13.28 -8.74 18.79
C CYS A 410 -12.14 -8.23 17.91
N GLY A 411 -12.47 -7.68 16.74
CA GLY A 411 -11.47 -7.22 15.78
C GLY A 411 -11.69 -5.80 15.28
N ILE A 412 -10.64 -5.29 14.62
CA ILE A 412 -10.60 -4.02 13.89
C ILE A 412 -10.11 -4.28 12.48
N TYR A 413 -10.69 -3.59 11.50
CA TYR A 413 -10.35 -3.71 10.09
C TYR A 413 -9.39 -2.62 9.66
N ASN A 414 -8.40 -2.99 8.83
CA ASN A 414 -7.32 -2.12 8.36
C ASN A 414 -6.65 -1.39 9.54
N MET A 415 -6.23 -2.15 10.55
CA MET A 415 -5.53 -1.65 11.73
C MET A 415 -4.34 -0.78 11.30
N GLN A 416 -4.26 0.44 11.82
CA GLN A 416 -3.11 1.30 11.54
C GLN A 416 -1.84 0.68 12.13
N LEU A 417 -0.85 0.46 11.28
CA LEU A 417 0.47 -0.02 11.66
C LEU A 417 1.21 1.13 12.37
N ASP A 418 1.52 0.94 13.65
CA ASP A 418 2.35 1.87 14.41
C ASP A 418 3.75 1.28 14.68
N LYS A 419 4.64 2.09 15.26
CA LYS A 419 6.01 1.67 15.58
C LYS A 419 6.03 0.48 16.53
N ALA A 420 5.10 0.44 17.48
CA ALA A 420 5.03 -0.64 18.48
C ALA A 420 4.70 -1.98 17.80
N PHE A 421 3.79 -1.98 16.83
CA PHE A 421 3.49 -3.17 16.04
C PHE A 421 4.71 -3.67 15.25
N ILE A 422 5.42 -2.78 14.55
CA ILE A 422 6.60 -3.16 13.77
C ILE A 422 7.73 -3.68 14.68
N GLU A 423 7.96 -3.02 15.82
CA GLU A 423 8.91 -3.46 16.84
C GLU A 423 8.59 -4.86 17.39
N ASP A 424 7.30 -5.15 17.64
CA ASP A 424 6.84 -6.47 18.09
C ASP A 424 7.09 -7.55 17.03
N VAL A 425 6.69 -7.30 15.78
CA VAL A 425 6.85 -8.26 14.68
C VAL A 425 8.33 -8.59 14.46
N VAL A 426 9.19 -7.57 14.39
CA VAL A 426 10.64 -7.75 14.26
C VAL A 426 11.23 -8.40 15.51
N GLY A 427 10.75 -8.05 16.70
CA GLY A 427 11.16 -8.67 17.95
C GLY A 427 10.91 -10.17 18.00
N ARG A 428 9.69 -10.60 17.66
CA ARG A 428 9.32 -12.02 17.57
C ARG A 428 10.11 -12.76 16.50
N ALA A 429 10.34 -12.15 15.34
CA ALA A 429 11.14 -12.76 14.29
C ALA A 429 12.62 -12.88 14.68
N ALA A 430 13.20 -11.85 15.29
CA ALA A 430 14.56 -11.88 15.80
C ALA A 430 14.75 -12.94 16.89
N ALA A 431 13.77 -13.12 17.77
CA ALA A 431 13.77 -14.20 18.76
C ALA A 431 13.74 -15.58 18.09
N LEU A 432 12.88 -15.78 17.09
CA LEU A 432 12.82 -17.02 16.33
C LEU A 432 14.14 -17.34 15.59
N VAL A 433 14.75 -16.33 14.95
CA VAL A 433 16.07 -16.46 14.30
C VAL A 433 17.16 -16.74 15.33
N ALA A 434 17.12 -16.11 16.51
CA ALA A 434 18.07 -16.38 17.57
C ALA A 434 17.93 -17.80 18.17
N GLU A 435 16.73 -18.36 18.16
CA GLU A 435 16.46 -19.73 18.62
C GLU A 435 16.87 -20.80 17.60
N ARG A 436 16.66 -20.54 16.30
CA ARG A 436 16.72 -21.58 15.26
C ARG A 436 17.68 -21.29 14.10
N GLY A 437 18.30 -20.11 14.07
CA GLY A 437 19.17 -19.69 12.97
C GLY A 437 18.45 -19.75 11.63
N ARG A 438 19.08 -20.39 10.64
CA ARG A 438 18.55 -20.53 9.27
C ARG A 438 17.28 -21.39 9.19
N ASP A 439 17.04 -22.28 10.14
CA ASP A 439 15.83 -23.12 10.16
C ASP A 439 14.56 -22.28 10.40
N ALA A 440 14.69 -21.06 10.93
CA ALA A 440 13.59 -20.10 11.04
C ALA A 440 13.11 -19.55 9.68
N PHE A 441 13.96 -19.55 8.66
CA PHE A 441 13.72 -18.77 7.44
C PHE A 441 12.50 -19.24 6.66
N GLY A 442 12.18 -20.53 6.69
CA GLY A 442 10.96 -21.06 6.07
C GLY A 442 9.70 -20.42 6.68
N GLN A 443 9.68 -20.26 8.00
CA GLN A 443 8.55 -19.65 8.71
C GLN A 443 8.44 -18.14 8.47
N LEU A 444 9.56 -17.45 8.26
CA LEU A 444 9.57 -16.02 7.91
C LEU A 444 9.07 -15.78 6.46
N ARG A 445 9.26 -16.75 5.55
CA ARG A 445 8.76 -16.71 4.17
C ARG A 445 7.29 -17.11 4.03
N ASP A 446 6.75 -17.84 5.00
CA ASP A 446 5.37 -18.32 4.93
C ASP A 446 4.37 -17.15 4.91
N ARG A 447 3.76 -16.94 3.74
CA ARG A 447 2.75 -15.89 3.52
C ARG A 447 1.47 -16.11 4.34
N THR A 448 1.24 -17.32 4.81
CA THR A 448 0.13 -17.66 5.71
C THR A 448 0.49 -17.52 7.19
N GLY A 449 1.78 -17.30 7.47
CA GLY A 449 2.34 -17.19 8.80
C GLY A 449 2.22 -15.80 9.44
N PRO A 450 2.69 -15.66 10.69
CA PRO A 450 2.49 -14.46 11.51
C PRO A 450 3.46 -13.30 11.20
N PHE A 451 4.38 -13.48 10.25
CA PHE A 451 5.42 -12.49 9.88
C PHE A 451 5.16 -11.81 8.54
N VAL A 452 4.05 -12.16 7.90
CA VAL A 452 3.50 -11.46 6.74
C VAL A 452 2.15 -10.89 7.19
N PHE A 453 1.89 -9.61 6.99
CA PHE A 453 0.60 -9.00 7.32
C PHE A 453 0.46 -7.69 6.58
N MET A 454 -0.60 -7.53 5.77
CA MET A 454 -0.71 -6.39 4.85
C MET A 454 0.57 -6.27 4.01
N ASP A 455 1.19 -5.08 4.01
CA ASP A 455 2.48 -4.81 3.38
C ASP A 455 3.67 -4.93 4.36
N THR A 456 3.45 -5.53 5.52
CA THR A 456 4.49 -5.78 6.53
C THR A 456 5.11 -7.15 6.27
N TYR A 457 6.41 -7.14 6.00
CA TYR A 457 7.23 -8.32 5.78
C TYR A 457 8.45 -8.25 6.67
N VAL A 458 8.88 -9.40 7.19
CA VAL A 458 10.17 -9.53 7.86
C VAL A 458 11.24 -9.92 6.85
N PHE A 459 12.32 -9.16 6.85
CA PHE A 459 13.52 -9.42 6.08
C PHE A 459 14.65 -9.84 7.02
N VAL A 460 15.60 -10.61 6.48
CA VAL A 460 16.83 -10.96 7.18
C VAL A 460 18.00 -10.70 6.25
N ILE A 461 18.97 -9.93 6.71
CA ILE A 461 20.20 -9.63 5.98
C ILE A 461 21.43 -10.03 6.79
N SER A 462 22.50 -10.41 6.10
CA SER A 462 23.81 -10.66 6.72
C SER A 462 24.54 -9.33 7.02
N PRO A 463 25.54 -9.32 7.92
CA PRO A 463 26.38 -8.15 8.16
C PRO A 463 27.12 -7.63 6.91
N GLU A 464 27.33 -8.48 5.91
CA GLU A 464 27.95 -8.14 4.61
C GLU A 464 26.93 -7.57 3.61
N GLY A 465 25.66 -7.43 4.01
CA GLY A 465 24.57 -6.92 3.19
C GLY A 465 24.00 -7.92 2.20
N THR A 466 24.19 -9.22 2.42
CA THR A 466 23.52 -10.25 1.62
C THR A 466 22.09 -10.42 2.10
N GLU A 467 21.12 -10.37 1.18
CA GLU A 467 19.72 -10.64 1.48
C GLU A 467 19.52 -12.13 1.71
N LEU A 468 19.11 -12.53 2.93
CA LEU A 468 18.93 -13.93 3.32
C LEU A 468 17.47 -14.39 3.29
N VAL A 469 16.55 -13.48 3.63
CA VAL A 469 15.10 -13.71 3.60
C VAL A 469 14.42 -12.45 3.07
N ASN A 470 13.69 -12.57 1.96
CA ASN A 470 12.91 -11.48 1.38
C ASN A 470 11.58 -12.00 0.83
N PRO A 471 10.52 -12.08 1.66
CA PRO A 471 9.24 -12.65 1.22
C PRO A 471 8.50 -11.78 0.19
N ALA A 472 8.84 -10.47 0.15
CA ALA A 472 8.28 -9.52 -0.81
C ALA A 472 8.93 -9.67 -2.20
N PHE A 473 10.24 -9.87 -2.26
CA PHE A 473 11.05 -9.98 -3.48
C PHE A 473 12.06 -11.13 -3.38
N PRO A 474 11.61 -12.39 -3.50
CA PRO A 474 12.49 -13.56 -3.36
C PRO A 474 13.67 -13.58 -4.35
N SER A 475 13.56 -12.88 -5.48
CA SER A 475 14.64 -12.74 -6.48
C SER A 475 15.88 -11.99 -5.96
N PHE A 476 15.77 -11.28 -4.83
CA PHE A 476 16.90 -10.63 -4.18
C PHE A 476 17.67 -11.54 -3.23
N GLU A 477 17.08 -12.65 -2.78
CA GLU A 477 17.78 -13.57 -1.87
C GLU A 477 19.07 -14.09 -2.51
N GLY A 478 20.16 -14.05 -1.74
CA GLY A 478 21.52 -14.38 -2.17
C GLY A 478 22.28 -13.25 -2.86
N ARG A 479 21.66 -12.09 -3.12
CA ARG A 479 22.35 -10.91 -3.67
C ARG A 479 22.83 -10.01 -2.54
N SER A 480 23.98 -9.37 -2.73
CA SER A 480 24.40 -8.27 -1.87
C SER A 480 23.73 -6.97 -2.29
N LEU A 481 23.07 -6.31 -1.35
CA LEU A 481 22.43 -5.01 -1.51
C LEU A 481 23.20 -3.90 -0.78
N ILE A 482 24.44 -4.15 -0.35
CA ILE A 482 25.22 -3.25 0.52
C ILE A 482 25.47 -1.87 -0.11
N ASP A 483 25.57 -1.79 -1.44
CA ASP A 483 25.81 -0.56 -2.18
C ASP A 483 24.51 0.15 -2.63
N MET A 484 23.35 -0.36 -2.23
CA MET A 484 22.06 0.24 -2.54
C MET A 484 21.97 1.65 -1.94
N LYS A 485 21.64 2.60 -2.81
CA LYS A 485 21.38 3.99 -2.43
C LYS A 485 19.88 4.29 -2.46
N ASP A 486 19.45 5.12 -1.52
CA ASP A 486 18.10 5.67 -1.50
C ASP A 486 17.97 6.84 -2.50
N LEU A 487 16.77 7.43 -2.64
CA LEU A 487 16.54 8.54 -3.57
C LEU A 487 17.32 9.82 -3.24
N ALA A 488 17.88 9.91 -2.03
CA ALA A 488 18.75 10.99 -1.59
C ALA A 488 20.25 10.63 -1.72
N GLY A 489 20.57 9.46 -2.31
CA GLY A 489 21.94 8.98 -2.49
C GLY A 489 22.58 8.34 -1.25
N LYS A 490 21.84 8.16 -0.15
CA LYS A 490 22.35 7.56 1.09
C LYS A 490 22.41 6.04 0.99
N SER A 491 23.46 5.42 1.56
CA SER A 491 23.61 3.95 1.59
C SER A 491 22.59 3.30 2.54
N ALA A 492 21.44 2.89 2.00
CA ALA A 492 20.28 2.46 2.76
C ALA A 492 20.58 1.22 3.63
N ILE A 493 21.09 0.15 3.00
CA ILE A 493 21.35 -1.13 3.67
C ILE A 493 22.50 -1.02 4.66
N ARG A 494 23.57 -0.29 4.31
CA ARG A 494 24.71 -0.08 5.22
C ARG A 494 24.28 0.62 6.50
N ASN A 495 23.45 1.66 6.39
CA ASN A 495 22.94 2.38 7.56
C ASN A 495 22.08 1.49 8.48
N GLU A 496 21.26 0.61 7.90
CA GLU A 496 20.45 -0.36 8.63
C GLU A 496 21.32 -1.36 9.41
N ILE A 497 22.33 -1.93 8.76
CA ILE A 497 23.27 -2.88 9.36
C ILE A 497 24.05 -2.19 10.49
N ASP A 498 24.64 -1.04 10.22
CA ASP A 498 25.46 -0.30 11.19
C ASP A 498 24.67 0.03 12.45
N ALA A 499 23.42 0.49 12.29
CA ALA A 499 22.53 0.80 13.41
C ALA A 499 22.23 -0.44 14.25
N ALA A 500 21.87 -1.57 13.62
CA ALA A 500 21.62 -2.82 14.34
C ALA A 500 22.87 -3.40 15.01
N LEU A 501 24.04 -3.33 14.37
CA LEU A 501 25.29 -3.83 14.93
C LEU A 501 25.71 -3.02 16.16
N ARG A 502 25.65 -1.70 16.08
CA ARG A 502 26.06 -0.76 17.14
C ARG A 502 25.07 -0.70 18.30
N GLU A 503 23.77 -0.59 18.01
CA GLU A 503 22.75 -0.28 19.01
C GLU A 503 21.93 -1.51 19.42
N GLY A 504 22.10 -2.64 18.74
CA GLY A 504 21.32 -3.86 18.93
C GLY A 504 19.95 -3.80 18.28
N SER A 505 19.29 -2.65 18.28
CA SER A 505 18.09 -2.36 17.50
C SER A 505 17.91 -0.85 17.32
N ALA A 506 17.35 -0.42 16.18
CA ALA A 506 17.15 1.00 15.89
C ALA A 506 16.05 1.23 14.85
N TRP A 507 15.52 2.45 14.80
CA TRP A 507 14.75 2.95 13.68
C TRP A 507 15.67 3.69 12.70
N VAL A 508 15.56 3.36 11.42
CA VAL A 508 16.33 3.98 10.33
C VAL A 508 15.36 4.52 9.28
N ASN A 509 15.63 5.73 8.79
CA ASN A 509 14.83 6.36 7.74
C ASN A 509 15.58 6.31 6.41
N MET A 510 14.86 6.07 5.30
CA MET A 510 15.38 6.18 3.94
C MET A 510 14.39 6.87 3.01
N SER A 511 14.89 7.55 1.97
CA SER A 511 14.05 8.16 0.93
C SER A 511 13.72 7.17 -0.17
N TRP A 512 12.44 6.86 -0.39
CA TRP A 512 11.99 5.80 -1.30
C TRP A 512 10.72 6.16 -2.04
N TYR A 513 10.43 5.52 -3.18
CA TYR A 513 9.13 5.69 -3.84
C TYR A 513 8.03 4.94 -3.09
N LYS A 514 6.87 5.56 -2.91
CA LYS A 514 5.66 4.86 -2.44
C LYS A 514 5.25 3.80 -3.48
N PRO A 515 5.02 2.54 -3.06
CA PRO A 515 4.51 1.51 -3.95
C PRO A 515 3.23 1.97 -4.67
N GLY A 516 3.18 1.78 -5.99
CA GLY A 516 2.01 2.10 -6.82
C GLY A 516 1.72 3.58 -7.07
N GLN A 517 2.53 4.51 -6.54
CA GLN A 517 2.33 5.96 -6.72
C GLN A 517 3.55 6.68 -7.31
N ASN A 518 4.73 6.03 -7.38
CA ASN A 518 5.99 6.62 -7.85
C ASN A 518 6.33 8.01 -7.27
N THR A 519 5.81 8.32 -6.08
CA THR A 519 6.10 9.56 -5.36
C THR A 519 7.17 9.31 -4.29
N PRO A 520 8.25 10.12 -4.20
CA PRO A 520 9.22 10.01 -3.12
C PRO A 520 8.58 10.23 -1.75
N ALA A 521 8.96 9.40 -0.77
CA ALA A 521 8.50 9.46 0.61
C ALA A 521 9.56 8.90 1.56
N ILE A 522 9.49 9.30 2.82
CA ILE A 522 10.31 8.68 3.87
C ILE A 522 9.71 7.33 4.24
N LYS A 523 10.54 6.29 4.09
CA LYS A 523 10.32 4.94 4.55
C LYS A 523 11.05 4.76 5.88
N GLN A 524 10.36 4.20 6.87
CA GLN A 524 10.92 3.91 8.19
C GLN A 524 11.13 2.41 8.31
N THR A 525 12.33 1.99 8.67
CA THR A 525 12.69 0.59 8.93
C THR A 525 13.03 0.44 10.41
N PHE A 526 12.49 -0.58 11.05
CA PHE A 526 13.02 -1.03 12.35
C PHE A 526 13.93 -2.23 12.13
N VAL A 527 15.14 -2.15 12.67
CA VAL A 527 16.18 -3.17 12.56
C VAL A 527 16.51 -3.74 13.93
N ARG A 528 16.83 -5.04 13.99
CA ARG A 528 17.25 -5.72 15.21
C ARG A 528 18.29 -6.79 14.92
N LYS A 529 19.36 -6.78 15.71
CA LYS A 529 20.39 -7.81 15.69
C LYS A 529 19.88 -9.08 16.38
N ALA A 530 20.04 -10.22 15.72
CA ALA A 530 19.84 -11.56 16.27
C ALA A 530 21.15 -12.36 16.13
N ARG A 531 21.38 -13.32 17.02
CA ARG A 531 22.56 -14.20 16.99
C ARG A 531 22.13 -15.64 17.20
N PHE A 532 22.70 -16.55 16.42
CA PHE A 532 22.56 -17.99 16.58
C PHE A 532 23.94 -18.61 16.43
N GLY A 533 24.49 -19.15 17.52
CA GLY A 533 25.90 -19.55 17.56
C GLY A 533 26.83 -18.36 17.28
N GLU A 534 27.72 -18.52 16.31
CA GLU A 534 28.65 -17.46 15.86
C GLU A 534 28.04 -16.55 14.78
N ASP A 535 26.93 -16.97 14.16
CA ASP A 535 26.29 -16.21 13.10
C ASP A 535 25.55 -14.99 13.67
N THR A 536 25.70 -13.85 12.99
CA THR A 536 24.93 -12.64 13.25
C THR A 536 23.96 -12.38 12.11
N TYR A 537 22.73 -12.03 12.46
CA TYR A 537 21.65 -11.71 11.53
C TYR A 537 21.08 -10.34 11.86
N ILE A 538 20.73 -9.56 10.83
CA ILE A 538 19.99 -8.31 10.99
C ILE A 538 18.56 -8.56 10.49
N VAL A 539 17.63 -8.58 11.43
CA VAL A 539 16.20 -8.82 11.18
C VAL A 539 15.51 -7.46 11.13
N LEU A 540 14.71 -7.22 10.10
CA LEU A 540 14.11 -5.91 9.89
C LEU A 540 12.72 -5.98 9.26
N SER A 541 11.94 -4.91 9.42
CA SER A 541 10.66 -4.71 8.77
C SER A 541 10.45 -3.23 8.48
N VAL A 542 9.65 -2.95 7.48
CA VAL A 542 9.50 -1.61 6.90
C VAL A 542 8.07 -1.10 6.99
N THR A 543 7.91 0.21 6.99
CA THR A 543 6.60 0.90 6.92
C THR A 543 6.74 2.25 6.21
N PHE A 544 5.65 2.72 5.60
CA PHE A 544 5.58 4.01 4.89
C PHE A 544 4.67 4.98 5.64
N GLY A 545 5.12 6.23 5.82
CA GLY A 545 4.31 7.33 6.37
C GLY A 545 4.71 7.78 7.78
N SER A 546 4.28 8.98 8.15
CA SER A 546 4.54 9.61 9.44
C SER A 546 3.81 8.87 10.56
N ILE A 547 4.51 7.95 11.22
CA ILE A 547 4.00 7.36 12.45
C ILE A 547 4.05 8.46 13.50
N LYS A 548 2.88 8.88 14.00
CA LYS A 548 2.79 9.77 15.16
C LYS A 548 3.47 9.06 16.34
N CYS A 549 4.67 9.49 16.71
CA CYS A 549 5.33 9.03 17.92
C CYS A 549 4.43 9.34 19.13
N ARG A 550 4.05 8.32 19.89
CA ARG A 550 3.59 8.52 21.27
C ARG A 550 4.80 8.97 22.09
N VAL A 551 4.75 10.19 22.59
CA VAL A 551 5.65 10.65 23.66
C VAL A 551 5.39 9.75 24.87
N ARG A 552 6.36 8.91 25.26
CA ARG A 552 6.35 8.25 26.58
C ARG A 552 6.93 9.24 27.59
N PHE A 553 6.27 9.36 28.74
CA PHE A 553 6.83 10.06 29.90
C PHE A 553 7.96 9.23 30.51
N PRO A 554 9.04 9.84 31.02
CA PRO A 554 10.04 9.12 31.82
C PRO A 554 9.46 8.82 33.20
N ASP A 555 9.55 7.56 33.63
CA ASP A 555 9.39 7.17 35.02
C ASP A 555 10.63 7.58 35.83
N GLN A 556 10.38 8.08 37.05
CA GLN A 556 11.30 8.40 38.16
C GLN A 556 12.14 9.69 38.10
N VAL A 557 11.80 10.65 38.97
CA VAL A 557 12.62 11.00 40.15
C VAL A 557 11.69 11.44 41.29
N VAL A 558 11.65 10.67 42.38
CA VAL A 558 11.20 11.13 43.71
C VAL A 558 12.43 11.09 44.61
N GLN A 559 12.83 12.24 45.15
CA GLN A 559 13.58 12.30 46.39
C GLN A 559 13.14 13.53 47.21
N CYS A 560 12.71 13.23 48.43
CA CYS A 560 12.20 14.14 49.45
C CYS A 560 13.27 15.08 50.00
N PHE A 561 12.86 16.29 50.37
CA PHE A 561 13.23 16.86 51.67
C PHE A 561 12.01 17.53 52.28
N ALA A 562 11.56 16.98 53.40
CA ALA A 562 10.59 17.60 54.30
C ALA A 562 11.34 18.44 55.34
N ALA A 563 10.84 19.64 55.63
CA ALA A 563 10.99 20.24 56.94
C ALA A 563 9.71 21.04 57.25
N HIS A 564 8.99 20.55 58.26
CA HIS A 564 7.82 21.15 58.87
C HIS A 564 8.21 22.35 59.75
N ALA A 565 7.41 23.42 59.66
CA ALA A 565 6.95 24.33 60.73
C ALA A 565 6.35 25.53 59.98
N GLY A 566 5.18 26.08 60.25
CA GLY A 566 4.30 26.10 61.41
C GLY A 566 3.40 27.32 61.16
N ALA A 567 2.13 27.21 61.50
CA ALA A 567 1.07 28.17 61.17
C ALA A 567 1.35 29.62 61.66
N ALA A 568 0.90 30.61 60.87
CA ALA A 568 0.31 31.85 61.42
C ALA A 568 -0.44 32.65 60.34
N HIS A 569 -1.65 33.07 60.71
CA HIS A 569 -2.46 34.10 60.08
C HIS A 569 -1.72 35.45 59.96
N GLY A 570 -2.03 36.24 58.94
CA GLY A 570 -1.61 37.64 58.86
C GLY A 570 -1.94 38.31 57.52
N ASP A 571 -3.14 38.90 57.46
CA ASP A 571 -3.63 39.82 56.43
C ASP A 571 -2.93 41.21 56.52
N PRO A 572 -3.35 42.24 55.79
CA PRO A 572 -2.80 42.82 54.56
C PRO A 572 -2.04 44.14 54.82
N TYR A 573 -1.53 44.74 53.74
CA TYR A 573 -0.90 46.09 53.68
C TYR A 573 0.56 46.23 54.13
N ARG A 574 1.49 45.99 53.18
CA ARG A 574 2.67 46.85 53.04
C ARG A 574 3.26 46.78 51.62
N SER A 575 3.17 47.89 50.90
CA SER A 575 4.18 48.35 49.93
C SER A 575 4.79 49.64 50.49
N PRO A 576 5.86 50.25 49.96
CA PRO A 576 6.65 49.93 48.75
C PRO A 576 8.19 50.00 48.98
N ASP A 577 8.94 49.96 47.85
CA ASP A 577 10.30 50.49 47.64
C ASP A 577 11.52 49.66 48.11
N ALA A 578 12.32 49.18 47.14
CA ALA A 578 13.55 49.88 46.72
C ALA A 578 14.49 48.97 45.89
N CYS A 579 14.90 49.52 44.75
CA CYS A 579 16.17 49.39 44.02
C CYS A 579 17.18 48.27 44.38
N GLY A 580 17.64 47.56 43.34
CA GLY A 580 18.95 46.90 43.39
C GLY A 580 19.19 45.87 42.27
N SER A 581 19.69 46.32 41.12
CA SER A 581 20.63 45.53 40.30
C SER A 581 22.05 46.09 40.58
N PRO A 582 23.19 45.41 40.33
CA PRO A 582 23.44 44.60 39.13
C PRO A 582 24.36 43.35 39.29
N SER A 583 24.51 42.66 38.16
CA SER A 583 25.71 41.94 37.67
C SER A 583 25.96 40.47 38.08
N GLY A 584 26.22 39.63 37.07
CA GLY A 584 26.67 38.23 37.26
C GLY A 584 26.50 37.28 36.08
N GLN A 585 27.17 37.56 34.96
CA GLN A 585 27.67 36.68 33.87
C GLN A 585 27.05 35.28 33.51
N ARG A 586 26.61 35.22 32.24
CA ARG A 586 26.95 34.28 31.12
C ARG A 586 26.96 32.75 31.34
N TYR A 587 26.09 32.07 30.58
CA TYR A 587 26.46 30.98 29.65
C TYR A 587 25.66 31.11 28.34
N ARG A 588 26.34 30.93 27.20
CA ARG A 588 25.79 30.87 25.84
C ARG A 588 25.44 29.42 25.49
N LEU A 589 24.30 29.19 24.84
CA LEU A 589 24.19 28.39 23.60
C LEU A 589 22.74 28.39 23.07
N THR A 590 22.63 28.42 21.73
CA THR A 590 21.45 28.33 20.85
C THR A 590 20.66 29.62 20.53
N GLN A 591 20.51 29.85 19.22
CA GLN A 591 19.92 31.02 18.57
C GLN A 591 18.44 31.18 18.93
N THR A 592 18.11 32.25 19.64
CA THR A 592 16.74 32.72 19.85
C THR A 592 16.37 33.66 18.69
N LEU A 593 15.43 33.26 17.83
CA LEU A 593 14.80 34.20 16.90
C LEU A 593 13.73 35.00 17.67
N HIS A 594 14.05 36.24 18.00
CA HIS A 594 13.11 37.20 18.58
C HIS A 594 12.49 38.08 17.49
N HIS A 595 11.18 37.92 17.26
CA HIS A 595 10.13 38.96 17.35
C HIS A 595 8.97 38.72 16.35
N ALA A 596 7.79 38.47 16.90
CA ALA A 596 6.54 39.05 16.40
C ALA A 596 5.72 39.46 17.63
N THR A 597 5.76 40.75 17.98
CA THR A 597 4.98 41.33 19.09
C THR A 597 3.60 41.72 18.58
N CYS A 598 2.55 41.11 19.13
CA CYS A 598 1.21 41.69 19.13
C CYS A 598 0.91 42.16 20.54
N ASP A 599 0.71 43.46 20.70
CA ASP A 599 0.39 44.11 21.96
C ASP A 599 -1.12 43.98 22.22
N LEU A 600 -1.48 43.38 23.36
CA LEU A 600 -2.83 43.44 23.92
C LEU A 600 -2.71 43.19 25.43
N ALA A 601 -2.81 44.29 26.17
CA ALA A 601 -3.17 44.40 27.59
C ALA A 601 -2.93 43.14 28.46
N ARG A 602 -1.76 43.10 29.10
CA ARG A 602 -1.47 42.46 30.40
C ARG A 602 -2.04 41.05 30.63
N ARG A 603 -1.39 40.05 30.03
CA ARG A 603 -0.94 38.78 30.65
C ARG A 603 -0.01 38.09 29.66
N ARG A 604 1.30 38.03 29.95
CA ARG A 604 2.29 37.34 29.11
C ARG A 604 2.07 35.83 29.24
N CYS A 605 1.71 35.17 28.16
CA CYS A 605 1.77 33.71 28.06
C CYS A 605 2.97 33.38 27.17
N MET A 606 4.03 32.83 27.76
CA MET A 606 5.13 32.26 26.99
C MET A 606 4.72 30.83 26.60
N VAL A 607 4.75 30.53 25.30
CA VAL A 607 4.58 29.17 24.80
C VAL A 607 5.95 28.75 24.29
N ASP A 608 6.54 27.74 24.91
CA ASP A 608 7.75 27.11 24.38
C ASP A 608 7.36 26.26 23.17
N LEU A 609 7.98 26.56 22.03
CA LEU A 609 7.91 25.74 20.82
C LEU A 609 9.19 24.91 20.75
N ALA A 610 9.05 23.58 20.81
CA ALA A 610 10.14 22.68 20.52
C ALA A 610 10.02 22.17 19.08
N GLN A 611 11.11 22.19 18.33
CA GLN A 611 11.21 21.61 17.00
C GLN A 611 11.66 20.15 17.14
N HIS A 612 10.86 19.21 16.63
CA HIS A 612 11.23 17.80 16.52
C HIS A 612 10.75 17.31 15.15
N ASP A 613 11.66 16.79 14.33
CA ASP A 613 11.40 16.23 12.99
C ASP A 613 10.54 17.13 12.07
N ASP A 614 10.94 18.40 11.92
CA ASP A 614 10.36 19.37 10.97
C ASP A 614 8.84 19.67 11.10
N GLU A 615 8.20 19.34 12.23
CA GLU A 615 6.86 19.82 12.59
C GLU A 615 6.88 20.73 13.84
N LEU A 616 6.08 21.81 13.82
CA LEU A 616 5.79 22.66 14.97
C LEU A 616 4.65 22.04 15.79
N VAL A 617 4.94 21.58 17.01
CA VAL A 617 3.92 21.01 17.91
C VAL A 617 3.64 21.97 19.06
N ALA A 618 2.36 22.27 19.32
CA ALA A 618 1.95 23.10 20.45
C ALA A 618 1.91 22.27 21.75
N ALA A 619 2.59 22.72 22.80
CA ALA A 619 2.46 22.14 24.14
C ALA A 619 1.07 22.45 24.74
N GLN A 620 0.40 21.43 25.31
CA GLN A 620 -0.83 21.66 26.10
C GLN A 620 -0.49 22.35 27.42
N THR A 621 -1.28 23.36 27.77
CA THR A 621 -1.29 24.03 29.08
C THR A 621 -1.76 23.06 30.16
N GLY A 622 -0.96 22.91 31.22
CA GLY A 622 -1.22 21.99 32.34
C GLY A 622 -2.50 22.28 33.13
N ASP A 623 -3.06 21.21 33.68
CA ASP A 623 -4.31 21.15 34.44
C ASP A 623 -4.24 21.86 35.79
N HIS A 624 -4.54 23.16 35.83
CA HIS A 624 -5.04 23.83 37.04
C HIS A 624 -6.00 24.98 36.70
N ILE A 625 -7.17 24.68 36.12
CA ILE A 625 -8.33 25.60 36.14
C ILE A 625 -9.60 24.79 36.45
N ARG A 626 -10.13 24.98 37.67
CA ARG A 626 -11.48 24.54 38.05
C ARG A 626 -12.50 25.64 37.72
N LEU A 627 -13.68 25.22 37.22
CA LEU A 627 -14.96 25.96 37.05
C LEU A 627 -15.01 26.93 35.86
N ALA A 628 -16.09 27.09 35.07
CA ALA A 628 -17.45 26.54 35.04
C ALA A 628 -17.94 26.42 33.57
N GLN A 629 -18.91 25.55 33.32
CA GLN A 629 -19.52 25.32 32.01
C GLN A 629 -20.29 26.55 31.46
N GLN A 630 -20.42 26.56 30.13
CA GLN A 630 -21.28 27.43 29.28
C GLN A 630 -20.71 28.82 28.95
N SER A 631 -19.95 28.90 27.83
CA SER A 631 -19.93 30.03 26.85
C SER A 631 -18.65 30.13 25.97
N LEU A 632 -17.99 29.03 25.58
CA LEU A 632 -16.74 29.10 24.76
C LEU A 632 -16.70 28.29 23.46
N HIS A 633 -17.84 27.81 22.95
CA HIS A 633 -17.88 27.12 21.65
C HIS A 633 -17.61 27.99 20.40
N PRO A 634 -17.93 29.30 20.35
CA PRO A 634 -17.67 30.13 19.15
C PRO A 634 -16.20 30.56 18.97
N LEU A 635 -15.45 30.73 20.07
CA LEU A 635 -14.06 31.21 20.05
C LEU A 635 -13.08 30.13 19.60
N ARG A 636 -13.33 28.86 19.95
CA ARG A 636 -12.48 27.72 19.56
C ARG A 636 -12.50 27.48 18.03
N ARG A 637 -13.66 27.64 17.38
CA ARG A 637 -13.79 27.57 15.91
C ARG A 637 -13.11 28.72 15.19
N ARG A 638 -13.15 29.95 15.74
CA ARG A 638 -12.46 31.10 15.13
C ARG A 638 -10.94 30.96 15.16
N HIS A 639 -10.36 30.43 16.24
CA HIS A 639 -8.91 30.22 16.31
C HIS A 639 -8.43 29.04 15.44
N GLN A 640 -9.16 27.91 15.40
CA GLN A 640 -8.86 26.81 14.48
C GLN A 640 -8.95 27.24 13.01
N ASN A 641 -9.97 28.01 12.63
CA ASN A 641 -10.10 28.51 11.25
C ASN A 641 -9.03 29.54 10.88
N ARG A 642 -8.48 30.30 11.85
CA ARG A 642 -7.39 31.27 11.59
C ARG A 642 -6.02 30.58 11.43
N VAL A 643 -5.80 29.46 12.12
CA VAL A 643 -4.60 28.62 11.96
C VAL A 643 -4.68 27.84 10.64
N ALA A 644 -5.82 27.24 10.32
CA ALA A 644 -6.04 26.53 9.05
C ALA A 644 -5.90 27.45 7.81
N ARG A 645 -6.33 28.71 7.91
CA ARG A 645 -6.17 29.72 6.83
C ARG A 645 -4.76 30.28 6.70
N ARG A 646 -3.88 30.13 7.70
CA ARG A 646 -2.48 30.58 7.60
C ARG A 646 -1.54 29.46 7.15
N MET A 647 -1.83 28.20 7.45
CA MET A 647 -1.06 27.07 6.92
C MET A 647 -1.19 26.90 5.40
N SER A 648 -2.29 27.34 4.81
CA SER A 648 -2.52 27.31 3.36
C SER A 648 -1.75 28.38 2.59
N VAL A 649 -1.29 29.45 3.26
CA VAL A 649 -0.56 30.55 2.59
C VAL A 649 0.95 30.33 2.59
N THR A 650 1.49 29.55 3.52
CA THR A 650 2.95 29.29 3.61
C THR A 650 3.43 28.13 2.72
N ILE A 651 2.52 27.36 2.10
CA ILE A 651 2.86 26.28 1.15
C ILE A 651 2.75 26.75 -0.32
N VAL A 652 2.28 27.98 -0.60
CA VAL A 652 2.06 28.46 -1.98
C VAL A 652 3.14 29.44 -2.49
N ASP A 653 4.01 30.02 -1.66
CA ASP A 653 5.02 31.00 -2.11
C ASP A 653 6.45 30.44 -2.32
N ARG A 654 6.58 29.21 -2.85
CA ARG A 654 7.87 28.70 -3.40
C ARG A 654 7.75 27.99 -4.75
N LEU A 655 6.71 28.32 -5.52
CA LEU A 655 6.59 27.95 -6.93
C LEU A 655 6.25 29.21 -7.74
N GLU A 656 7.16 30.20 -7.73
CA GLU A 656 7.21 31.21 -8.78
C GLU A 656 8.11 30.73 -9.91
N ILE A 657 7.42 30.39 -11.00
CA ILE A 657 7.79 30.35 -12.41
C ILE A 657 9.07 31.14 -12.73
N VAL A 658 10.13 30.43 -13.16
CA VAL A 658 11.18 31.04 -13.99
C VAL A 658 10.84 30.75 -15.45
N GLN A 659 10.31 31.77 -16.12
CA GLN A 659 10.14 31.83 -17.56
C GLN A 659 11.51 32.16 -18.18
N ILE A 660 12.10 31.22 -18.93
CA ILE A 660 13.31 31.49 -19.74
C ILE A 660 12.85 31.78 -21.17
N ASP A 661 12.68 33.06 -21.48
CA ASP A 661 12.71 33.56 -22.85
C ASP A 661 14.14 34.01 -23.15
N GLY A 662 14.75 33.43 -24.19
CA GLY A 662 16.10 33.77 -24.62
C GLY A 662 16.26 33.56 -26.12
N GLN A 663 15.83 34.54 -26.92
CA GLN A 663 16.18 34.65 -28.33
C GLN A 663 17.66 35.02 -28.51
N ASN A 664 18.27 34.40 -29.53
CA ASN A 664 19.61 34.65 -30.05
C ASN A 664 19.92 36.13 -30.33
N SER A 665 21.16 36.59 -30.04
CA SER A 665 22.20 36.85 -31.06
C SER A 665 23.39 37.75 -30.58
N HIS A 666 24.61 37.24 -30.85
CA HIS A 666 25.92 37.87 -31.15
C HIS A 666 26.49 39.10 -30.39
N LEU A 667 27.71 38.98 -29.86
CA LEU A 667 29.01 39.40 -30.46
C LEU A 667 30.18 39.26 -29.45
N LEU A 668 31.35 38.82 -29.94
CA LEU A 668 32.68 38.80 -29.27
C LEU A 668 33.17 40.22 -28.90
N PRO A 669 34.27 40.39 -28.13
CA PRO A 669 35.18 39.40 -27.51
C PRO A 669 35.11 39.30 -25.97
#